data_AF-A0A6C1QTB0-F1
#
_entry.id   AF-A0A6C1QTB0-F1
#
_cell.length_a   1.000
_cell.length_b   1.000
_cell.length_c   1.000
_cell.angle_alpha   90.00
_cell.angle_beta   90.00
_cell.angle_gamma   90.00
#
_symmetry.space_group_name_H-M   'P 1'
#
loop_
_entity.id
_entity.type
_entity.pdbx_description
1 polymer ?
#
loop_
_entity_poly.entity_id
_entity_poly.type
_entity_poly.pdbx_seq_one_letter_code
_entity_poly.pdbx_strand_id
1 'polypeptide(L)'
;MKLRIGSVPLFVSVCFLVLAVLAVLSFTVVDGPASFSDPALDAAVRAALERPDRPIRNSDLSLVHHLNASGRGIQSLEGLERLTSLVTLDLSGNQIRDLSPLAGLVRLSELNLSANPITDLGEANLHSLSRLPLRVLRLRNNRRVESDGSEVQLTDITALSALPGLERLDLRGNGVQNLEPLRALTRLHTLDLRDNRVDTIAPLEALTALQSLNLRGNAVHDITTLAALPQLTYLNLHSNPGISSLAPLTGLTDLETLILRNVPVGNQLDSLSALTGLSRLNLRNTGFTDYPALSAFMAAGALQDSPGNGIRAEVDVRDNPPHGQPSVVRQLAPYWRNVAYRRPATLPEAPVPAPRFSHAGGFFTQPFALTLSAPDGYRIHYTTDGTPPDPTENPERTRYTGTPITIRDRSSDPNTLSMIHPLYPDRGWTPPEQPMVRATTIRAVAVDPDTGSVSDTVTHTYFVDPQGAERYGVPVIALSTDPEGFFSHDTGIYVAGRAFEDTQSFWRQLNPRASWHYRPANFHQRGRTEVSIGGTQVSRFGVDGVAIPVPDHEFPDDFTYLRTTPQVTLSGTGSYDGIWYRLRDPTGDLLAFQAPYQRETMPDTAVASNNWERPVHLEYFNQDGSLIVSQGLGIRVHGGASRAAPQKSLRLYARSAYDKQRFFDHSVYPDDPQDRFKRLLLRRTTGQSGLADVVGQYLVRELNPHMEIQRSTPVIVTLNGEFWGWYNLRDRYDRWHFALRYGVDPDDIAIAQGFDTLRAGTPADLQRYEALRQLIFHRNPADAATYRAISDMLDIDNFTDWIIAGIYLNYQDWGSKHTQLWRYTGAGAPNGADHLDGKWRMTAIDMDGAFGRGGVGPEVNYLQTIATWPTYFLSPLLRNAHYRDRFLSRFADAINTVFAPDHAVAVLDRFADQVPRSLVEDTINRWGHLPDTSHWEQHLERKRDFLLRRPTYMHQHLVDFFQLPGTASLTIAPFSGGTIRINTVTLPSA
;
A
#
# COMPACT_ATOMS: atom_id res chain seq x y z
N MET A 1 64.09 38.46 80.15
CA MET A 1 65.52 38.38 79.74
C MET A 1 65.65 37.12 78.88
N LYS A 2 65.58 37.27 77.56
CA LYS A 2 66.73 37.36 76.64
C LYS A 2 67.50 36.04 76.49
N LEU A 3 67.34 35.51 75.28
CA LEU A 3 68.39 35.07 74.35
C LEU A 3 69.02 33.68 74.48
N ARG A 4 68.61 32.84 73.53
CA ARG A 4 69.33 32.48 72.28
C ARG A 4 70.62 31.65 72.37
N ILE A 5 70.55 30.57 71.57
CA ILE A 5 71.50 30.09 70.53
C ILE A 5 72.71 29.27 70.98
N GLY A 6 72.93 28.13 70.29
CA GLY A 6 74.26 27.58 70.02
C GLY A 6 74.36 26.09 69.63
N SER A 7 74.16 25.76 68.33
CA SER A 7 74.92 24.82 67.46
C SER A 7 75.50 23.45 67.94
N VAL A 8 74.91 22.35 67.40
CA VAL A 8 75.41 21.17 66.60
C VAL A 8 76.95 20.94 66.41
N PRO A 9 77.54 19.74 66.11
CA PRO A 9 77.31 18.28 66.46
C PRO A 9 78.61 17.49 66.85
N LEU A 10 78.53 16.21 67.32
CA LEU A 10 79.37 15.08 66.84
C LEU A 10 78.92 13.70 67.36
N PHE A 11 79.11 12.72 66.47
CA PHE A 11 78.80 11.29 66.48
C PHE A 11 79.49 10.43 67.57
N VAL A 12 78.74 9.40 68.00
CA VAL A 12 79.16 8.00 68.23
C VAL A 12 79.97 7.61 69.48
N SER A 13 79.38 6.61 70.16
CA SER A 13 79.97 5.59 71.04
C SER A 13 79.66 5.70 72.53
N VAL A 14 78.38 5.57 72.86
CA VAL A 14 77.93 4.83 74.07
C VAL A 14 76.84 3.85 73.65
N CYS A 15 77.25 2.87 72.84
CA CYS A 15 76.42 1.78 72.30
C CYS A 15 76.35 0.55 73.23
N PHE A 16 76.67 0.61 74.53
CA PHE A 16 76.84 -0.63 75.30
C PHE A 16 76.18 -0.76 76.69
N LEU A 17 75.47 0.23 77.23
CA LEU A 17 74.89 0.07 78.58
C LEU A 17 73.37 0.22 78.73
N VAL A 18 72.63 0.54 77.66
CA VAL A 18 71.15 0.37 77.65
C VAL A 18 70.74 -0.98 77.04
N LEU A 19 71.74 -1.81 76.69
CA LEU A 19 71.62 -3.22 76.31
C LEU A 19 71.21 -4.14 77.49
N ALA A 20 71.03 -3.64 78.72
CA ALA A 20 70.69 -4.46 79.89
C ALA A 20 69.27 -4.25 80.47
N VAL A 21 68.47 -3.30 79.98
CA VAL A 21 67.05 -3.16 80.37
C VAL A 21 66.09 -3.41 79.19
N LEU A 22 66.63 -3.59 77.98
CA LEU A 22 65.92 -4.08 76.79
C LEU A 22 65.81 -5.63 76.72
N ALA A 23 66.10 -6.34 77.82
CA ALA A 23 66.10 -7.81 77.88
C ALA A 23 65.06 -8.41 78.86
N VAL A 24 63.96 -7.71 79.15
CA VAL A 24 62.71 -8.32 79.65
C VAL A 24 61.50 -7.64 78.99
N LEU A 25 61.48 -7.64 77.65
CA LEU A 25 60.29 -7.32 76.85
C LEU A 25 60.09 -8.40 75.78
N SER A 26 60.28 -9.65 76.19
CA SER A 26 59.81 -10.83 75.47
C SER A 26 58.45 -11.21 76.03
N PHE A 27 57.41 -10.52 75.59
CA PHE A 27 56.28 -11.28 75.07
C PHE A 27 56.49 -11.34 73.56
N THR A 28 57.16 -12.41 73.14
CA THR A 28 56.82 -13.02 71.85
C THR A 28 55.31 -13.17 71.85
N VAL A 29 54.59 -12.26 71.17
CA VAL A 29 53.26 -12.61 70.69
C VAL A 29 53.54 -13.80 69.80
N VAL A 30 53.21 -14.99 70.28
CA VAL A 30 53.23 -16.19 69.47
C VAL A 30 52.36 -15.83 68.27
N ASP A 31 52.98 -15.70 67.09
CA ASP A 31 52.32 -15.46 65.82
C ASP A 31 51.52 -16.71 65.47
N GLY A 32 50.41 -16.85 66.20
CA GLY A 32 49.57 -18.03 66.23
C GLY A 32 48.73 -18.13 64.97
N PRO A 33 48.22 -19.33 64.68
CA PRO A 33 47.31 -19.53 63.56
C PRO A 33 46.03 -18.71 63.78
N ALA A 34 45.59 -18.03 62.71
CA ALA A 34 44.27 -17.44 62.60
C ALA A 34 43.36 -18.38 61.79
N SER A 35 42.10 -18.49 62.17
CA SER A 35 41.09 -19.30 61.49
C SER A 35 39.76 -18.55 61.45
N PHE A 36 38.97 -18.80 60.42
CA PHE A 36 37.60 -18.30 60.27
C PHE A 36 36.63 -19.47 60.35
N SER A 37 35.51 -19.30 61.07
CA SER A 37 34.57 -20.40 61.32
C SER A 37 33.84 -20.85 60.05
N ASP A 38 33.62 -19.93 59.11
CA ASP A 38 33.04 -20.21 57.80
C ASP A 38 34.16 -20.57 56.80
N PRO A 39 34.17 -21.79 56.23
CA PRO A 39 35.22 -22.20 55.29
C PRO A 39 35.31 -21.33 54.04
N ALA A 40 34.19 -20.77 53.59
CA ALA A 40 34.15 -19.93 52.40
C ALA A 40 34.74 -18.54 52.69
N LEU A 41 34.57 -18.05 53.92
CA LEU A 41 35.25 -16.86 54.41
C LEU A 41 36.76 -17.09 54.58
N ASP A 42 37.17 -18.20 55.18
CA ASP A 42 38.59 -18.58 55.30
C ASP A 42 39.25 -18.61 53.91
N ALA A 43 38.60 -19.25 52.94
CA ALA A 43 39.07 -19.30 51.56
C ALA A 43 39.16 -17.91 50.90
N ALA A 44 38.22 -17.01 51.19
CA ALA A 44 38.26 -15.63 50.67
C ALA A 44 39.46 -14.87 51.22
N VAL A 45 39.77 -15.03 52.51
CA VAL A 45 40.93 -14.39 53.15
C VAL A 45 42.24 -14.98 52.64
N ARG A 46 42.34 -16.31 52.47
CA ARG A 46 43.51 -16.95 51.83
C ARG A 46 43.78 -16.42 50.43
N ALA A 47 42.71 -16.23 49.65
CA ALA A 47 42.81 -15.68 48.31
C ALA A 47 43.32 -14.23 48.34
N ALA A 48 42.82 -13.40 49.26
CA ALA A 48 43.28 -12.02 49.43
C ALA A 48 44.75 -11.92 49.86
N LEU A 49 45.26 -12.94 50.54
CA LEU A 49 46.67 -13.04 50.96
C LEU A 49 47.59 -13.66 49.89
N GLU A 50 47.05 -14.16 48.77
CA GLU A 50 47.79 -14.88 47.72
C GLU A 50 48.64 -16.06 48.25
N ARG A 51 48.18 -16.72 49.32
CA ARG A 51 48.94 -17.78 50.01
C ARG A 51 48.00 -18.90 50.50
N PRO A 52 47.49 -19.78 49.61
CA PRO A 52 46.50 -20.79 49.97
C PRO A 52 47.07 -21.91 50.85
N ASP A 53 48.34 -22.28 50.66
CA ASP A 53 48.90 -23.55 51.13
C ASP A 53 49.58 -23.51 52.51
N ARG A 54 49.62 -22.34 53.17
CA ARG A 54 50.17 -22.21 54.53
C ARG A 54 49.11 -21.79 55.54
N PRO A 55 49.24 -22.13 56.83
CA PRO A 55 48.37 -21.60 57.87
C PRO A 55 48.39 -20.06 57.86
N ILE A 56 47.21 -19.44 57.90
CA ILE A 56 47.08 -17.98 58.06
C ILE A 56 47.56 -17.64 59.46
N ARG A 57 48.40 -16.62 59.60
CA ARG A 57 48.86 -16.15 60.90
C ARG A 57 48.29 -14.79 61.25
N ASN A 58 48.26 -14.45 62.54
CA ASN A 58 47.74 -13.16 63.00
C ASN A 58 48.47 -11.97 62.35
N SER A 59 49.76 -12.08 62.05
CA SER A 59 50.48 -11.02 61.33
C SER A 59 49.98 -10.83 59.89
N ASP A 60 49.56 -11.91 59.21
CA ASP A 60 49.09 -11.87 57.82
C ASP A 60 47.80 -11.04 57.69
N LEU A 61 46.93 -11.08 58.70
CA LEU A 61 45.65 -10.37 58.75
C LEU A 61 45.80 -8.84 58.59
N SER A 62 46.92 -8.28 59.06
CA SER A 62 47.19 -6.85 58.99
C SER A 62 47.43 -6.33 57.56
N LEU A 63 47.73 -7.24 56.62
CA LEU A 63 48.00 -6.94 55.21
C LEU A 63 46.71 -6.80 54.37
N VAL A 64 45.57 -7.28 54.89
CA VAL A 64 44.31 -7.27 54.16
C VAL A 64 43.59 -5.94 54.35
N HIS A 65 43.70 -5.07 53.34
CA HIS A 65 42.99 -3.78 53.29
C HIS A 65 41.70 -3.82 52.48
N HIS A 66 41.60 -4.79 51.56
CA HIS A 66 40.47 -4.96 50.66
C HIS A 66 40.10 -6.44 50.63
N LEU A 67 38.84 -6.77 50.85
CA LEU A 67 38.37 -8.14 50.80
C LEU A 67 37.12 -8.24 49.92
N ASN A 68 37.22 -9.01 48.84
CA ASN A 68 36.07 -9.43 48.04
C ASN A 68 35.72 -10.88 48.38
N ALA A 69 34.65 -11.03 49.14
CA ALA A 69 34.08 -12.30 49.56
C ALA A 69 32.65 -12.49 49.00
N SER A 70 32.32 -11.83 47.88
CA SER A 70 31.00 -11.90 47.26
C SER A 70 30.68 -13.28 46.67
N GLY A 71 29.42 -13.72 46.74
CA GLY A 71 28.92 -14.90 46.04
C GLY A 71 29.45 -16.24 46.54
N ARG A 72 29.96 -16.29 47.78
CA ARG A 72 30.69 -17.45 48.33
C ARG A 72 29.84 -18.36 49.21
N GLY A 73 28.58 -18.01 49.43
CA GLY A 73 27.69 -18.77 50.33
C GLY A 73 28.04 -18.62 51.80
N ILE A 74 28.74 -17.54 52.18
CA ILE A 74 29.16 -17.27 53.56
C ILE A 74 27.92 -17.08 54.43
N GLN A 75 27.87 -17.80 55.55
CA GLN A 75 26.80 -17.72 56.55
C GLN A 75 27.27 -16.98 57.80
N SER A 76 28.51 -17.22 58.23
CA SER A 76 29.09 -16.61 59.44
C SER A 76 30.27 -15.71 59.11
N LEU A 77 30.32 -14.55 59.80
CA LEU A 77 31.43 -13.61 59.73
C LEU A 77 32.44 -13.78 60.88
N GLU A 78 32.29 -14.82 61.71
CA GLU A 78 33.18 -15.02 62.86
C GLU A 78 34.66 -15.17 62.44
N GLY A 79 35.53 -14.41 63.10
CA GLY A 79 36.95 -14.28 62.79
C GLY A 79 37.26 -13.06 61.94
N LEU A 80 36.27 -12.48 61.23
CA LEU A 80 36.44 -11.29 60.41
C LEU A 80 36.83 -10.06 61.24
N GLU A 81 36.39 -9.98 62.50
CA GLU A 81 36.70 -8.89 63.44
C GLU A 81 38.20 -8.65 63.64
N ARG A 82 39.04 -9.64 63.29
CA ARG A 82 40.50 -9.59 63.38
C ARG A 82 41.15 -8.84 62.21
N LEU A 83 40.44 -8.61 61.11
CA LEU A 83 40.93 -7.89 59.93
C LEU A 83 40.86 -6.36 60.10
N THR A 84 41.44 -5.84 61.17
CA THR A 84 41.30 -4.43 61.60
C THR A 84 41.88 -3.40 60.61
N SER A 85 42.66 -3.85 59.62
CA SER A 85 43.22 -3.04 58.54
C SER A 85 42.26 -2.83 57.36
N LEU A 86 41.10 -3.49 57.33
CA LEU A 86 40.13 -3.41 56.23
C LEU A 86 39.59 -2.00 56.02
N VAL A 87 39.58 -1.59 54.75
CA VAL A 87 39.04 -0.32 54.25
C VAL A 87 37.83 -0.57 53.38
N THR A 88 37.87 -1.59 52.50
CA THR A 88 36.73 -1.98 51.67
C THR A 88 36.40 -3.46 51.81
N LEU A 89 35.10 -3.75 51.91
CA LEU A 89 34.59 -5.10 52.11
C LEU A 89 33.36 -5.37 51.23
N ASP A 90 33.48 -6.35 50.34
CA ASP A 90 32.37 -6.86 49.56
C ASP A 90 31.93 -8.24 50.06
N LEU A 91 30.75 -8.27 50.66
CA LEU A 91 30.08 -9.46 51.19
C LEU A 91 28.77 -9.75 50.42
N SER A 92 28.60 -9.20 49.22
CA SER A 92 27.35 -9.34 48.49
C SER A 92 27.07 -10.75 47.99
N GLY A 93 25.79 -11.15 47.91
CA GLY A 93 25.40 -12.47 47.39
C GLY A 93 25.78 -13.62 48.32
N ASN A 94 25.67 -13.43 49.64
CA ASN A 94 25.95 -14.44 50.64
C ASN A 94 24.68 -14.75 51.46
N GLN A 95 24.83 -15.49 52.56
CA GLN A 95 23.75 -15.92 53.45
C GLN A 95 23.87 -15.26 54.84
N ILE A 96 24.44 -14.06 54.89
CA ILE A 96 24.79 -13.35 56.13
C ILE A 96 23.54 -12.72 56.75
N ARG A 97 23.42 -12.85 58.08
CA ARG A 97 22.36 -12.23 58.89
C ARG A 97 22.92 -11.44 60.07
N ASP A 98 23.93 -12.01 60.73
CA ASP A 98 24.60 -11.40 61.86
C ASP A 98 25.78 -10.55 61.41
N LEU A 99 25.73 -9.26 61.73
CA LEU A 99 26.77 -8.28 61.44
C LEU A 99 27.67 -8.02 62.66
N SER A 100 27.44 -8.70 63.79
CA SER A 100 28.22 -8.52 65.03
C SER A 100 29.74 -8.58 64.83
N PRO A 101 30.31 -9.46 63.98
CA PRO A 101 31.75 -9.53 63.77
C PRO A 101 32.33 -8.31 63.03
N LEU A 102 31.49 -7.43 62.45
CA LEU A 102 31.98 -6.20 61.81
C LEU A 102 32.38 -5.12 62.81
N ALA A 103 31.91 -5.17 64.06
CA ALA A 103 31.98 -4.05 65.01
C ALA A 103 33.41 -3.52 65.31
N GLY A 104 34.44 -4.36 65.11
CA GLY A 104 35.85 -4.02 65.34
C GLY A 104 36.58 -3.42 64.14
N LEU A 105 35.94 -3.32 62.98
CA LEU A 105 36.57 -2.90 61.71
C LEU A 105 36.62 -1.37 61.58
N VAL A 106 37.29 -0.71 62.52
CA VAL A 106 37.30 0.75 62.69
C VAL A 106 37.90 1.56 61.52
N ARG A 107 38.46 0.90 60.50
CA ARG A 107 38.96 1.53 59.27
C ARG A 107 38.05 1.33 58.07
N LEU A 108 36.96 0.57 58.21
CA LEU A 108 36.07 0.21 57.12
C LEU A 108 35.27 1.42 56.68
N SER A 109 35.46 1.84 55.43
CA SER A 109 34.81 3.01 54.83
C SER A 109 33.78 2.62 53.76
N GLU A 110 33.97 1.47 53.11
CA GLU A 110 33.04 0.95 52.10
C GLU A 110 32.61 -0.47 52.40
N LEU A 111 31.30 -0.67 52.51
CA LEU A 111 30.69 -1.96 52.82
C LEU A 111 29.58 -2.30 51.82
N ASN A 112 29.70 -3.44 51.17
CA ASN A 112 28.67 -4.00 50.31
C ASN A 112 28.07 -5.27 50.95
N LEU A 113 26.83 -5.17 51.40
CA LEU A 113 26.02 -6.23 51.99
C LEU A 113 24.83 -6.61 51.08
N SER A 114 24.87 -6.23 49.80
CA SER A 114 23.77 -6.48 48.87
C SER A 114 23.48 -7.98 48.71
N ALA A 115 22.23 -8.35 48.45
CA ALA A 115 21.81 -9.73 48.21
C ALA A 115 22.22 -10.70 49.34
N ASN A 116 21.92 -10.31 50.58
CA ASN A 116 21.95 -11.17 51.75
C ASN A 116 20.54 -11.30 52.37
N PRO A 117 20.31 -12.25 53.29
CA PRO A 117 19.06 -12.35 54.04
C PRO A 117 18.95 -11.37 55.22
N ILE A 118 19.40 -10.11 55.04
CA ILE A 118 19.34 -9.04 56.05
C ILE A 118 18.01 -8.30 55.93
N THR A 119 17.00 -8.73 56.67
CA THR A 119 15.66 -8.12 56.61
C THR A 119 15.40 -7.09 57.69
N ASP A 120 16.30 -6.97 58.66
CA ASP A 120 16.21 -6.06 59.79
C ASP A 120 17.62 -5.62 60.22
N LEU A 121 17.79 -4.32 60.44
CA LEU A 121 19.00 -3.71 60.99
C LEU A 121 18.84 -3.37 62.49
N GLY A 122 17.99 -4.09 63.23
CA GLY A 122 17.72 -3.88 64.66
C GLY A 122 18.95 -3.84 65.60
N GLU A 123 18.72 -3.65 66.90
CA GLU A 123 19.74 -3.25 67.89
C GLU A 123 21.08 -4.01 67.81
N ALA A 124 21.05 -5.33 67.61
CA ALA A 124 22.25 -6.16 67.50
C ALA A 124 23.15 -5.78 66.30
N ASN A 125 22.55 -5.61 65.12
CA ASN A 125 23.26 -5.23 63.90
C ASN A 125 23.60 -3.72 63.89
N LEU A 126 22.74 -2.89 64.50
CA LEU A 126 22.97 -1.46 64.70
C LEU A 126 24.25 -1.20 65.51
N HIS A 127 24.45 -1.89 66.64
CA HIS A 127 25.64 -1.73 67.47
C HIS A 127 26.95 -2.00 66.71
N SER A 128 26.90 -2.88 65.70
CA SER A 128 28.04 -3.21 64.84
C SER A 128 28.29 -2.12 63.81
N LEU A 129 27.26 -1.70 63.08
CA LEU A 129 27.39 -0.71 62.02
C LEU A 129 27.72 0.68 62.56
N SER A 130 27.13 1.11 63.68
CA SER A 130 27.29 2.46 64.24
C SER A 130 28.71 2.80 64.70
N ARG A 131 29.59 1.79 64.83
CA ARG A 131 31.00 1.96 65.20
C ARG A 131 31.92 2.16 64.00
N LEU A 132 31.41 1.97 62.79
CA LEU A 132 32.19 1.97 61.57
C LEU A 132 32.14 3.35 60.91
N PRO A 133 33.28 3.88 60.43
CA PRO A 133 33.33 5.17 59.72
C PRO A 133 32.89 5.03 58.26
N LEU A 134 31.71 4.43 58.02
CA LEU A 134 31.22 4.15 56.67
C LEU A 134 30.91 5.44 55.91
N ARG A 135 31.44 5.54 54.69
CA ARG A 135 31.10 6.55 53.68
C ARG A 135 30.22 5.97 52.59
N VAL A 136 30.37 4.67 52.31
CA VAL A 136 29.58 3.96 51.30
C VAL A 136 28.97 2.70 51.89
N LEU A 137 27.64 2.60 51.80
CA LEU A 137 26.90 1.41 52.22
C LEU A 137 25.98 0.95 51.09
N ARG A 138 26.10 -0.32 50.70
CA ARG A 138 25.22 -0.95 49.71
C ARG A 138 24.46 -2.10 50.36
N LEU A 139 23.13 -2.02 50.31
CA LEU A 139 22.17 -2.93 50.92
C LEU A 139 21.12 -3.40 49.90
N ARG A 140 21.47 -3.42 48.60
CA ARG A 140 20.54 -3.76 47.53
C ARG A 140 19.99 -5.19 47.67
N ASN A 141 18.72 -5.40 47.35
CA ASN A 141 18.08 -6.72 47.20
C ASN A 141 18.26 -7.63 48.42
N ASN A 142 18.17 -7.10 49.65
CA ASN A 142 18.24 -7.92 50.84
C ASN A 142 16.87 -8.57 51.13
N ARG A 143 16.86 -9.91 51.10
CA ARG A 143 15.65 -10.71 51.26
C ARG A 143 15.91 -12.07 51.89
N ARG A 144 14.99 -12.50 52.74
CA ARG A 144 14.99 -13.82 53.37
C ARG A 144 13.77 -14.58 52.91
N VAL A 145 13.98 -15.80 52.42
CA VAL A 145 12.90 -16.75 52.15
C VAL A 145 12.60 -17.49 53.43
N GLU A 146 11.35 -17.42 53.89
CA GLU A 146 10.86 -18.16 55.06
C GLU A 146 10.53 -19.61 54.70
N SER A 147 10.30 -20.47 55.70
CA SER A 147 10.03 -21.90 55.49
C SER A 147 8.76 -22.19 54.68
N ASP A 148 7.82 -21.24 54.61
CA ASP A 148 6.59 -21.33 53.83
C ASP A 148 6.76 -20.83 52.37
N GLY A 149 7.96 -20.41 51.99
CA GLY A 149 8.28 -19.85 50.68
C GLY A 149 7.97 -18.35 50.52
N SER A 150 7.49 -17.68 51.57
CA SER A 150 7.32 -16.22 51.55
C SER A 150 8.67 -15.49 51.58
N GLU A 151 8.76 -14.35 50.89
CA GLU A 151 9.95 -13.48 50.93
C GLU A 151 9.72 -12.29 51.88
N VAL A 152 10.58 -12.16 52.87
CA VAL A 152 10.69 -10.96 53.72
C VAL A 152 11.81 -10.09 53.17
N GLN A 153 11.54 -8.80 53.00
CA GLN A 153 12.48 -7.81 52.48
C GLN A 153 12.97 -6.89 53.61
N LEU A 154 14.09 -6.20 53.41
CA LEU A 154 14.52 -5.14 54.31
C LEU A 154 13.50 -3.98 54.30
N THR A 155 12.85 -3.73 55.43
CA THR A 155 11.88 -2.63 55.59
C THR A 155 12.33 -1.62 56.65
N ASP A 156 12.92 -2.09 57.74
CA ASP A 156 13.39 -1.25 58.84
C ASP A 156 14.84 -0.82 58.62
N ILE A 157 15.03 0.49 58.49
CA ILE A 157 16.33 1.14 58.31
C ILE A 157 16.66 2.10 59.46
N THR A 158 15.98 1.99 60.62
CA THR A 158 16.14 2.88 61.78
C THR A 158 17.60 3.06 62.20
N ALA A 159 18.36 1.97 62.12
CA ALA A 159 19.77 1.92 62.42
C ALA A 159 20.65 2.87 61.59
N LEU A 160 20.23 3.23 60.38
CA LEU A 160 21.03 4.10 59.51
C LEU A 160 21.18 5.51 60.10
N SER A 161 20.27 5.96 60.98
CA SER A 161 20.38 7.25 61.67
C SER A 161 21.68 7.41 62.48
N ALA A 162 22.31 6.31 62.89
CA ALA A 162 23.58 6.30 63.61
C ALA A 162 24.83 6.39 62.70
N LEU A 163 24.65 6.56 61.38
CA LEU A 163 25.72 6.60 60.38
C LEU A 163 25.81 7.97 59.66
N PRO A 164 25.90 9.11 60.37
CA PRO A 164 25.85 10.45 59.76
C PRO A 164 27.03 10.77 58.82
N GLY A 165 28.04 9.91 58.77
CA GLY A 165 29.18 10.00 57.87
C GLY A 165 28.92 9.49 56.45
N LEU A 166 27.77 8.86 56.18
CA LEU A 166 27.47 8.28 54.87
C LEU A 166 27.37 9.33 53.77
N GLU A 167 28.01 9.04 52.64
CA GLU A 167 28.01 9.85 51.43
C GLU A 167 27.29 9.18 50.27
N ARG A 168 27.27 7.84 50.24
CA ARG A 168 26.53 7.05 49.24
C ARG A 168 25.78 5.91 49.89
N LEU A 169 24.49 5.81 49.59
CA LEU A 169 23.61 4.77 50.09
C LEU A 169 22.82 4.14 48.94
N ASP A 170 22.95 2.83 48.78
CA ASP A 170 22.17 2.02 47.84
C ASP A 170 21.23 1.09 48.60
N LEU A 171 19.93 1.39 48.55
CA LEU A 171 18.83 0.64 49.16
C LEU A 171 17.91 0.01 48.11
N ARG A 172 18.37 -0.14 46.86
CA ARG A 172 17.57 -0.69 45.76
C ARG A 172 16.92 -2.03 46.09
N GLY A 173 15.67 -2.23 45.66
CA GLY A 173 15.05 -3.56 45.58
C GLY A 173 14.76 -4.17 46.95
N ASN A 174 14.38 -3.32 47.90
CA ASN A 174 13.98 -3.69 49.25
C ASN A 174 12.50 -3.33 49.47
N GLY A 175 12.04 -3.35 50.72
CA GLY A 175 10.66 -2.98 51.10
C GLY A 175 10.58 -1.63 51.84
N VAL A 176 11.57 -0.74 51.68
CA VAL A 176 11.66 0.49 52.46
C VAL A 176 10.50 1.43 52.11
N GLN A 177 9.81 1.92 53.14
CA GLN A 177 8.75 2.92 53.03
C GLN A 177 9.05 4.14 53.90
N ASN A 178 9.44 3.93 55.17
CA ASN A 178 9.76 5.00 56.10
C ASN A 178 11.20 5.52 55.88
N LEU A 179 11.32 6.77 55.45
CA LEU A 179 12.62 7.43 55.22
C LEU A 179 13.11 8.29 56.38
N GLU A 180 12.39 8.37 57.51
CA GLU A 180 12.84 9.23 58.63
C GLU A 180 14.26 8.96 59.14
N PRO A 181 14.73 7.70 59.20
CA PRO A 181 16.10 7.41 59.61
C PRO A 181 17.16 8.09 58.72
N LEU A 182 16.82 8.46 57.49
CA LEU A 182 17.73 9.15 56.57
C LEU A 182 17.91 10.64 56.88
N ARG A 183 17.02 11.27 57.66
CA ARG A 183 17.07 12.71 57.97
C ARG A 183 18.41 13.14 58.57
N ALA A 184 19.05 12.27 59.34
CA ALA A 184 20.35 12.52 59.98
C ALA A 184 21.57 12.42 59.03
N LEU A 185 21.39 11.90 57.82
CA LEU A 185 22.46 11.56 56.89
C LEU A 185 22.87 12.73 55.97
N THR A 186 23.07 13.92 56.55
CA THR A 186 23.23 15.19 55.84
C THR A 186 24.46 15.29 54.92
N ARG A 187 25.36 14.30 54.96
CA ARG A 187 26.51 14.17 54.05
C ARG A 187 26.24 13.33 52.80
N LEU A 188 25.04 12.80 52.62
CA LEU A 188 24.68 12.02 51.44
C LEU A 188 24.71 12.88 50.18
N HIS A 189 25.50 12.44 49.20
CA HIS A 189 25.54 12.98 47.84
C HIS A 189 24.85 12.06 46.83
N THR A 190 24.72 10.76 47.14
CA THR A 190 24.06 9.76 46.29
C THR A 190 23.14 8.87 47.10
N LEU A 191 21.86 8.84 46.70
CA LEU A 191 20.84 7.99 47.31
C LEU A 191 20.06 7.23 46.23
N ASP A 192 20.11 5.90 46.31
CA ASP A 192 19.35 5.02 45.44
C ASP A 192 18.28 4.25 46.21
N LEU A 193 17.02 4.58 45.94
CA LEU A 193 15.83 3.99 46.55
C LEU A 193 14.98 3.25 45.51
N ARG A 194 15.54 2.90 44.35
CA ARG A 194 14.74 2.31 43.28
C ARG A 194 14.11 0.98 43.70
N ASP A 195 12.91 0.70 43.19
CA ASP A 195 12.16 -0.54 43.43
C ASP A 195 11.94 -0.78 44.96
N ASN A 196 11.30 0.18 45.63
CA ASN A 196 10.92 0.15 47.05
C ASN A 196 9.41 0.48 47.20
N ARG A 197 8.96 0.87 48.41
CA ARG A 197 7.57 1.22 48.71
C ARG A 197 7.43 2.64 49.25
N VAL A 198 8.32 3.55 48.86
CA VAL A 198 8.33 4.94 49.32
C VAL A 198 7.13 5.69 48.74
N ASP A 199 6.31 6.30 49.59
CA ASP A 199 5.18 7.16 49.20
C ASP A 199 5.40 8.63 49.59
N THR A 200 6.13 8.88 50.67
CA THR A 200 6.54 10.21 51.14
C THR A 200 8.06 10.36 51.19
N ILE A 201 8.53 11.54 50.79
CA ILE A 201 9.96 11.88 50.76
C ILE A 201 10.32 13.06 51.68
N ALA A 202 9.40 13.52 52.54
CA ALA A 202 9.62 14.66 53.45
C ALA A 202 10.94 14.60 54.25
N PRO A 203 11.40 13.44 54.77
CA PRO A 203 12.68 13.36 55.49
C PRO A 203 13.91 13.74 54.67
N LEU A 204 13.82 13.70 53.33
CA LEU A 204 14.93 14.05 52.46
C LEU A 204 15.24 15.55 52.46
N GLU A 205 14.36 16.42 52.99
CA GLU A 205 14.56 17.89 53.03
C GLU A 205 15.87 18.30 53.71
N ALA A 206 16.37 17.49 54.64
CA ALA A 206 17.62 17.75 55.37
C ALA A 206 18.88 17.40 54.57
N LEU A 207 18.75 16.68 53.44
CA LEU A 207 19.87 16.16 52.65
C LEU A 207 20.33 17.16 51.58
N THR A 208 20.59 18.41 51.98
CA THR A 208 20.88 19.51 51.05
C THR A 208 22.15 19.34 50.20
N ALA A 209 23.03 18.40 50.56
CA ALA A 209 24.21 18.00 49.79
C ALA A 209 23.92 16.94 48.70
N LEU A 210 22.67 16.49 48.56
CA LEU A 210 22.30 15.41 47.65
C LEU A 210 22.40 15.85 46.19
N GLN A 211 23.20 15.11 45.42
CA GLN A 211 23.45 15.39 44.00
C GLN A 211 22.75 14.37 43.09
N SER A 212 22.59 13.14 43.55
CA SER A 212 21.97 12.06 42.78
C SER A 212 20.90 11.34 43.59
N LEU A 213 19.66 11.40 43.10
CA LEU A 213 18.50 10.76 43.71
C LEU A 213 17.77 9.88 42.70
N ASN A 214 17.60 8.62 43.05
CA ASN A 214 16.84 7.65 42.26
C ASN A 214 15.66 7.10 43.05
N LEU A 215 14.45 7.49 42.67
CA LEU A 215 13.17 7.10 43.26
C LEU A 215 12.34 6.21 42.33
N ARG A 216 12.96 5.65 41.28
CA ARG A 216 12.27 4.80 40.31
C ARG A 216 11.46 3.68 40.97
N GLY A 217 10.24 3.42 40.51
CA GLY A 217 9.47 2.24 40.91
C GLY A 217 9.07 2.28 42.39
N ASN A 218 8.50 3.40 42.81
CA ASN A 218 7.96 3.64 44.15
C ASN A 218 6.48 4.10 44.02
N ALA A 219 5.92 4.65 45.10
CA ALA A 219 4.57 5.19 45.18
C ALA A 219 4.56 6.70 45.51
N VAL A 220 5.62 7.43 45.16
CA VAL A 220 5.74 8.87 45.43
C VAL A 220 4.65 9.61 44.68
N HIS A 221 4.01 10.57 45.35
CA HIS A 221 2.96 11.42 44.78
C HIS A 221 3.19 12.91 45.06
N ASP A 222 3.73 13.25 46.23
CA ASP A 222 4.18 14.60 46.57
C ASP A 222 5.71 14.72 46.44
N ILE A 223 6.15 15.67 45.61
CA ILE A 223 7.58 15.96 45.38
C ILE A 223 7.98 17.37 45.83
N THR A 224 7.17 18.06 46.63
CA THR A 224 7.46 19.41 47.16
C THR A 224 8.81 19.49 47.89
N THR A 225 9.19 18.42 48.58
CA THR A 225 10.48 18.29 49.27
C THR A 225 11.69 18.49 48.36
N LEU A 226 11.59 18.16 47.07
CA LEU A 226 12.72 18.28 46.14
C LEU A 226 13.19 19.73 45.95
N ALA A 227 12.33 20.73 46.21
CA ALA A 227 12.70 22.14 46.16
C ALA A 227 13.78 22.51 47.19
N ALA A 228 13.96 21.73 48.26
CA ALA A 228 15.00 21.91 49.27
C ALA A 228 16.35 21.29 48.89
N LEU A 229 16.47 20.67 47.70
CA LEU A 229 17.64 19.91 47.25
C LEU A 229 18.31 20.56 46.03
N PRO A 230 18.82 21.82 46.14
CA PRO A 230 19.26 22.60 44.99
C PRO A 230 20.49 22.03 44.27
N GLN A 231 21.24 21.13 44.91
CA GLN A 231 22.45 20.52 44.34
C GLN A 231 22.19 19.27 43.48
N LEU A 232 20.93 18.91 43.26
CA LEU A 232 20.58 17.75 42.43
C LEU A 232 21.01 17.95 40.97
N THR A 233 21.89 17.08 40.49
CA THR A 233 22.29 16.96 39.08
C THR A 233 21.63 15.78 38.39
N TYR A 234 21.23 14.75 39.15
CA TYR A 234 20.54 13.56 38.65
C TYR A 234 19.26 13.27 39.45
N LEU A 235 18.13 13.22 38.75
CA LEU A 235 16.83 12.87 39.32
C LEU A 235 16.10 11.83 38.46
N ASN A 236 15.71 10.72 39.07
CA ASN A 236 14.92 9.69 38.42
C ASN A 236 13.63 9.41 39.19
N LEU A 237 12.49 9.80 38.59
CA LEU A 237 11.14 9.63 39.13
C LEU A 237 10.34 8.56 38.38
N HIS A 238 10.98 7.80 37.47
CA HIS A 238 10.33 6.82 36.60
C HIS A 238 9.38 5.88 37.35
N SER A 239 8.18 5.67 36.81
CA SER A 239 7.16 4.78 37.39
C SER A 239 6.75 5.16 38.81
N ASN A 240 6.47 6.45 39.02
CA ASN A 240 5.73 6.96 40.18
C ASN A 240 4.42 7.59 39.65
N PRO A 241 3.36 6.79 39.45
CA PRO A 241 2.15 7.25 38.77
C PRO A 241 1.34 8.28 39.56
N GLY A 242 1.62 8.46 40.86
CA GLY A 242 0.95 9.43 41.71
C GLY A 242 1.43 10.87 41.54
N ILE A 243 2.56 11.11 40.86
CA ILE A 243 3.09 12.45 40.65
C ILE A 243 2.34 13.12 39.50
N SER A 244 1.74 14.28 39.80
CA SER A 244 0.95 15.05 38.82
C SER A 244 1.42 16.51 38.65
N SER A 245 2.48 16.94 39.35
CA SER A 245 3.00 18.31 39.27
C SER A 245 4.52 18.32 39.22
N LEU A 246 5.10 19.11 38.30
CA LEU A 246 6.54 19.37 38.19
C LEU A 246 7.00 20.69 38.83
N ALA A 247 6.08 21.51 39.35
CA ALA A 247 6.40 22.83 39.90
C ALA A 247 7.52 22.82 40.98
N PRO A 248 7.63 21.81 41.87
CA PRO A 248 8.73 21.75 42.83
C PRO A 248 10.14 21.66 42.23
N LEU A 249 10.26 21.32 40.94
CA LEU A 249 11.55 21.17 40.26
C LEU A 249 12.07 22.48 39.66
N THR A 250 11.27 23.55 39.59
CA THR A 250 11.59 24.80 38.86
C THR A 250 12.90 25.45 39.31
N GLY A 251 13.29 25.29 40.59
CA GLY A 251 14.52 25.86 41.15
C GLY A 251 15.78 24.99 41.04
N LEU A 252 15.68 23.78 40.48
CA LEU A 252 16.80 22.82 40.40
C LEU A 252 17.66 23.09 39.16
N THR A 253 18.28 24.27 39.08
CA THR A 253 18.99 24.73 37.88
C THR A 253 20.24 23.94 37.54
N ASP A 254 20.81 23.21 38.50
CA ASP A 254 21.98 22.34 38.32
C ASP A 254 21.60 20.95 37.76
N LEU A 255 20.31 20.69 37.52
CA LEU A 255 19.83 19.40 37.07
C LEU A 255 20.28 19.11 35.62
N GLU A 256 21.07 18.04 35.45
CA GLU A 256 21.58 17.60 34.14
C GLU A 256 20.75 16.44 33.58
N THR A 257 20.20 15.58 34.45
CA THR A 257 19.41 14.40 34.06
C THR A 257 18.08 14.35 34.80
N LEU A 258 16.98 14.32 34.04
CA LEU A 258 15.62 14.14 34.53
C LEU A 258 14.91 12.99 33.81
N ILE A 259 14.50 11.97 34.57
CA ILE A 259 13.80 10.80 34.03
C ILE A 259 12.37 10.74 34.59
N LEU A 260 11.38 10.97 33.73
CA LEU A 260 9.94 11.03 34.05
C LEU A 260 9.14 9.91 33.37
N ARG A 261 9.78 8.89 32.81
CA ARG A 261 9.07 7.82 32.09
C ARG A 261 7.94 7.24 32.94
N ASN A 262 6.74 7.05 32.38
CA ASN A 262 5.57 6.55 33.10
C ASN A 262 5.19 7.42 34.31
N VAL A 263 5.28 8.74 34.18
CA VAL A 263 4.80 9.71 35.18
C VAL A 263 3.83 10.68 34.48
N PRO A 264 2.56 10.76 34.90
CA PRO A 264 1.50 11.43 34.13
C PRO A 264 1.51 12.96 34.28
N VAL A 265 2.61 13.60 33.89
CA VAL A 265 2.82 15.06 34.06
C VAL A 265 2.18 15.92 32.96
N GLY A 266 1.76 15.34 31.83
CA GLY A 266 1.10 16.07 30.76
C GLY A 266 1.92 17.25 30.20
N ASN A 267 1.27 18.40 30.02
CA ASN A 267 1.85 19.62 29.44
C ASN A 267 2.36 20.58 30.53
N GLN A 268 3.35 20.15 31.31
CA GLN A 268 3.92 20.95 32.41
C GLN A 268 5.37 21.35 32.18
N LEU A 269 5.87 21.21 30.95
CA LEU A 269 7.28 21.44 30.65
C LEU A 269 7.69 22.92 30.84
N ASP A 270 6.77 23.87 30.69
CA ASP A 270 7.01 25.29 30.98
C ASP A 270 7.49 25.55 32.41
N SER A 271 7.07 24.71 33.36
CA SER A 271 7.53 24.78 34.76
C SER A 271 9.03 24.48 34.89
N LEU A 272 9.65 23.86 33.88
CA LEU A 272 11.07 23.51 33.84
C LEU A 272 11.90 24.48 33.01
N SER A 273 11.34 25.59 32.53
CA SER A 273 12.00 26.55 31.62
C SER A 273 13.35 27.09 32.13
N ALA A 274 13.57 27.15 33.45
CA ALA A 274 14.82 27.59 34.05
C ALA A 274 15.96 26.53 34.02
N LEU A 275 15.67 25.27 33.71
CA LEU A 275 16.61 24.15 33.75
C LEU A 275 17.43 24.07 32.44
N THR A 276 18.10 25.16 32.07
CA THR A 276 18.82 25.27 30.80
C THR A 276 20.08 24.40 30.73
N GLY A 277 20.58 23.92 31.87
CA GLY A 277 21.68 22.94 31.96
C GLY A 277 21.28 21.48 31.69
N LEU A 278 19.98 21.20 31.52
CA LEU A 278 19.48 19.84 31.36
C LEU A 278 19.99 19.22 30.05
N SER A 279 20.72 18.12 30.13
CA SER A 279 21.25 17.40 28.96
C SER A 279 20.47 16.13 28.64
N ARG A 280 19.80 15.52 29.62
CA ARG A 280 19.01 14.30 29.45
C ARG A 280 17.60 14.46 30.01
N LEU A 281 16.60 14.30 29.14
CA LEU A 281 15.18 14.33 29.50
C LEU A 281 14.42 13.13 28.94
N ASN A 282 13.73 12.37 29.81
CA ASN A 282 12.88 11.26 29.38
C ASN A 282 11.41 11.53 29.73
N LEU A 283 10.61 11.83 28.71
CA LEU A 283 9.16 12.10 28.77
C LEU A 283 8.33 10.94 28.20
N ARG A 284 8.90 9.73 28.10
CA ARG A 284 8.20 8.58 27.50
C ARG A 284 6.97 8.19 28.31
N ASN A 285 5.81 8.10 27.66
CA ASN A 285 4.53 7.75 28.30
C ASN A 285 4.21 8.64 29.52
N THR A 286 4.17 9.95 29.29
CA THR A 286 3.88 10.97 30.32
C THR A 286 2.59 11.75 30.06
N GLY A 287 1.95 11.53 28.91
CA GLY A 287 0.82 12.34 28.45
C GLY A 287 1.25 13.67 27.83
N PHE A 288 2.55 13.85 27.57
CA PHE A 288 3.11 15.07 26.99
C PHE A 288 2.63 15.28 25.54
N THR A 289 2.11 16.48 25.25
CA THR A 289 1.66 16.88 23.89
C THR A 289 2.18 18.25 23.44
N ASP A 290 2.77 19.03 24.35
CA ASP A 290 3.18 20.43 24.15
C ASP A 290 4.62 20.58 23.63
N TYR A 291 4.79 20.30 22.34
CA TYR A 291 6.08 20.51 21.65
C TYR A 291 6.52 21.96 21.50
N PRO A 292 5.64 22.99 21.37
CA PRO A 292 6.07 24.38 21.42
C PRO A 292 6.86 24.70 22.69
N ALA A 293 6.39 24.26 23.86
CA ALA A 293 7.14 24.38 25.12
C ALA A 293 8.51 23.69 25.04
N LEU A 294 8.57 22.47 24.48
CA LEU A 294 9.85 21.75 24.30
C LEU A 294 10.79 22.47 23.33
N SER A 295 10.25 23.05 22.26
CA SER A 295 11.04 23.83 21.30
C SER A 295 11.61 25.10 21.95
N ALA A 296 10.81 25.81 22.74
CA ALA A 296 11.28 26.99 23.49
C ALA A 296 12.34 26.61 24.52
N PHE A 297 12.15 25.48 25.21
CA PHE A 297 13.10 24.94 26.18
C PHE A 297 14.44 24.60 25.51
N MET A 298 14.41 23.97 24.33
CA MET A 298 15.62 23.71 23.55
C MET A 298 16.28 24.98 22.99
N ALA A 299 15.47 25.96 22.57
CA ALA A 299 15.96 27.25 22.10
C ALA A 299 16.72 28.03 23.19
N ALA A 300 16.35 27.83 24.46
CA ALA A 300 17.04 28.39 25.62
C ALA A 300 18.38 27.70 25.95
N GLY A 301 18.78 26.68 25.19
CA GLY A 301 20.05 25.96 25.33
C GLY A 301 19.96 24.60 26.01
N ALA A 302 18.81 24.24 26.57
CA ALA A 302 18.60 22.92 27.15
C ALA A 302 18.61 21.83 26.07
N LEU A 303 19.02 20.62 26.43
CA LEU A 303 18.94 19.43 25.58
C LEU A 303 19.63 19.63 24.22
N GLN A 304 20.77 20.32 24.20
CA GLN A 304 21.58 20.55 23.00
C GLN A 304 22.96 19.89 23.13
N ASP A 305 23.44 19.24 22.06
CA ASP A 305 24.81 18.75 22.01
C ASP A 305 25.81 19.93 22.08
N SER A 306 26.87 19.75 22.86
CA SER A 306 28.00 20.69 22.92
C SER A 306 29.32 19.91 22.98
N PRO A 307 29.85 19.47 21.83
CA PRO A 307 31.05 18.63 21.77
C PRO A 307 32.28 19.28 22.41
N GLY A 308 32.42 20.60 22.33
CA GLY A 308 33.51 21.35 22.98
C GLY A 308 33.49 21.25 24.52
N ASN A 309 32.31 21.01 25.10
CA ASN A 309 32.11 20.84 26.53
C ASN A 309 31.85 19.37 26.92
N GLY A 310 31.99 18.42 25.97
CA GLY A 310 31.73 17.00 26.21
C GLY A 310 30.26 16.61 26.40
N ILE A 311 29.30 17.51 26.13
CA ILE A 311 27.87 17.29 26.33
C ILE A 311 27.27 16.55 25.12
N ARG A 312 26.61 15.42 25.39
CA ARG A 312 25.76 14.69 24.44
C ARG A 312 24.34 14.61 24.97
N ALA A 313 23.42 15.32 24.33
CA ALA A 313 22.05 15.43 24.78
C ALA A 313 21.22 14.18 24.45
N GLU A 314 20.23 13.91 25.30
CA GLU A 314 19.27 12.82 25.12
C GLU A 314 17.84 13.26 25.41
N VAL A 315 16.93 12.94 24.49
CA VAL A 315 15.50 13.22 24.62
C VAL A 315 14.67 12.03 24.14
N ASP A 316 13.75 11.54 24.97
CA ASP A 316 12.78 10.49 24.60
C ASP A 316 11.34 10.96 24.87
N VAL A 317 10.56 11.13 23.81
CA VAL A 317 9.14 11.58 23.84
C VAL A 317 8.18 10.51 23.33
N ARG A 318 8.64 9.26 23.16
CA ARG A 318 7.79 8.18 22.61
C ARG A 318 6.63 7.81 23.53
N ASP A 319 5.68 7.06 22.98
CA ASP A 319 4.52 6.52 23.69
C ASP A 319 3.66 7.62 24.33
N ASN A 320 3.65 8.82 23.75
CA ASN A 320 2.70 9.88 24.03
C ASN A 320 1.68 9.98 22.85
N PRO A 321 0.51 10.61 23.05
CA PRO A 321 -0.49 10.76 21.99
C PRO A 321 0.06 11.40 20.70
N PRO A 322 -0.36 10.95 19.49
CA PRO A 322 0.17 11.44 18.22
C PRO A 322 -0.21 12.90 17.93
N HIS A 323 0.65 13.62 17.20
CA HIS A 323 0.56 15.07 16.98
C HIS A 323 0.09 15.41 15.56
N GLY A 324 -0.71 16.48 15.45
CA GLY A 324 -1.37 16.89 14.21
C GLY A 324 -1.26 18.37 13.86
N GLN A 325 -0.15 19.05 14.18
CA GLN A 325 0.10 20.43 13.73
C GLN A 325 1.45 20.53 13.00
N PRO A 326 1.48 20.64 11.66
CA PRO A 326 2.71 20.74 10.85
C PRO A 326 3.64 21.90 11.25
N SER A 327 3.10 22.99 11.81
CA SER A 327 3.86 24.15 12.29
C SER A 327 4.77 23.82 13.47
N VAL A 328 4.40 22.83 14.27
CA VAL A 328 5.09 22.48 15.52
C VAL A 328 6.31 21.59 15.26
N VAL A 329 6.21 20.64 14.32
CA VAL A 329 7.36 19.86 13.83
C VAL A 329 8.42 20.78 13.23
N ARG A 330 7.99 21.84 12.51
CA ARG A 330 8.89 22.84 11.92
C ARG A 330 9.70 23.62 12.97
N GLN A 331 9.07 24.06 14.05
CA GLN A 331 9.76 24.82 15.12
C GLN A 331 10.79 23.96 15.86
N LEU A 332 10.49 22.68 16.09
CA LEU A 332 11.35 21.77 16.84
C LEU A 332 12.54 21.25 16.00
N ALA A 333 12.39 21.15 14.68
CA ALA A 333 13.35 20.49 13.80
C ALA A 333 14.82 20.97 13.89
N PRO A 334 15.12 22.29 13.99
CA PRO A 334 16.51 22.76 14.11
C PRO A 334 17.19 22.23 15.36
N TYR A 335 16.48 22.23 16.49
CA TYR A 335 16.98 21.78 17.78
C TYR A 335 17.05 20.26 17.88
N TRP A 336 16.03 19.57 17.35
CA TRP A 336 15.94 18.11 17.39
C TRP A 336 17.11 17.43 16.69
N ARG A 337 17.62 18.03 15.61
CA ARG A 337 18.77 17.51 14.86
C ARG A 337 20.09 17.59 15.65
N ASN A 338 20.19 18.55 16.57
CA ASN A 338 21.36 18.77 17.43
C ASN A 338 21.30 17.98 18.77
N VAL A 339 20.52 16.88 18.79
CA VAL A 339 20.44 15.96 19.93
C VAL A 339 21.03 14.62 19.52
N ALA A 340 22.10 14.18 20.18
CA ALA A 340 22.80 12.94 19.87
C ALA A 340 21.88 11.71 20.01
N TYR A 341 21.09 11.65 21.09
CA TYR A 341 20.22 10.52 21.39
C TYR A 341 18.76 10.96 21.46
N ARG A 342 18.10 11.04 20.30
CA ARG A 342 16.70 11.44 20.18
C ARG A 342 15.78 10.26 19.86
N ARG A 343 14.62 10.22 20.50
CA ARG A 343 13.60 9.19 20.29
C ARG A 343 12.21 9.82 20.24
N PRO A 344 11.50 9.79 19.09
CA PRO A 344 11.85 9.09 17.84
C PRO A 344 13.01 9.73 17.07
N ALA A 345 13.66 8.95 16.19
CA ALA A 345 14.80 9.42 15.39
C ALA A 345 14.42 10.53 14.40
N THR A 346 13.21 10.42 13.84
CA THR A 346 12.53 11.40 13.00
C THR A 346 11.18 11.74 13.62
N LEU A 347 10.78 13.02 13.55
CA LEU A 347 9.43 13.43 13.90
C LEU A 347 8.48 13.02 12.75
N PRO A 348 7.25 12.56 13.01
CA PRO A 348 6.29 12.25 11.96
C PRO A 348 5.95 13.53 11.17
N GLU A 349 6.16 13.54 9.86
CA GLU A 349 5.69 14.63 9.00
C GLU A 349 4.18 14.48 8.79
N ALA A 350 3.43 15.54 9.11
CA ALA A 350 2.02 15.61 8.75
C ALA A 350 1.88 15.82 7.24
N PRO A 351 0.93 15.15 6.56
CA PRO A 351 0.75 15.31 5.12
C PRO A 351 0.39 16.75 4.77
N VAL A 352 0.93 17.24 3.65
CA VAL A 352 0.63 18.59 3.15
C VAL A 352 -0.85 18.66 2.76
N PRO A 353 -1.63 19.61 3.29
CA PRO A 353 -3.05 19.73 2.97
C PRO A 353 -3.25 20.06 1.50
N ALA A 354 -4.18 19.38 0.83
CA ALA A 354 -4.52 19.66 -0.56
C ALA A 354 -5.11 21.08 -0.74
N PRO A 355 -4.87 21.75 -1.88
CA PRO A 355 -5.42 23.07 -2.16
C PRO A 355 -6.95 23.00 -2.32
N ARG A 356 -7.63 24.05 -1.87
CA ARG A 356 -9.08 24.24 -2.00
C ARG A 356 -9.39 25.13 -3.18
N PHE A 357 -10.41 24.77 -3.94
CA PHE A 357 -10.93 25.53 -5.07
C PHE A 357 -12.19 26.27 -4.62
N SER A 358 -12.41 27.51 -5.10
CA SER A 358 -13.62 28.26 -4.76
C SER A 358 -14.90 27.69 -5.38
N HIS A 359 -14.76 26.87 -6.42
CA HIS A 359 -15.85 26.19 -7.11
C HIS A 359 -15.45 24.74 -7.35
N ALA A 360 -16.42 23.82 -7.31
CA ALA A 360 -16.22 22.45 -7.75
C ALA A 360 -16.16 22.38 -9.28
N GLY A 361 -15.48 21.37 -9.84
CA GLY A 361 -15.58 21.04 -11.26
C GLY A 361 -17.02 20.71 -11.66
N GLY A 362 -17.40 21.04 -12.90
CA GLY A 362 -18.78 20.87 -13.37
C GLY A 362 -19.16 21.79 -14.52
N PHE A 363 -20.47 21.96 -14.71
CA PHE A 363 -21.07 22.73 -15.81
C PHE A 363 -21.62 24.06 -15.31
N PHE A 364 -21.36 25.12 -16.08
CA PHE A 364 -21.73 26.50 -15.75
C PHE A 364 -22.31 27.18 -16.98
N THR A 365 -23.34 28.00 -16.79
CA THR A 365 -23.98 28.74 -17.89
C THR A 365 -23.38 30.13 -18.11
N GLN A 366 -22.53 30.60 -17.19
CA GLN A 366 -21.89 31.91 -17.23
C GLN A 366 -20.42 31.83 -16.79
N PRO A 367 -19.55 32.72 -17.30
CA PRO A 367 -18.17 32.84 -16.82
C PRO A 367 -18.09 33.22 -15.34
N PHE A 368 -17.01 32.80 -14.67
CA PHE A 368 -16.76 33.15 -13.27
C PHE A 368 -15.26 33.22 -12.95
N ALA A 369 -14.93 33.78 -11.78
CA ALA A 369 -13.56 33.88 -11.27
C ALA A 369 -13.28 32.75 -10.27
N LEU A 370 -12.32 31.88 -10.58
CA LEU A 370 -11.86 30.79 -9.73
C LEU A 370 -10.67 31.24 -8.87
N THR A 371 -10.70 30.93 -7.57
CA THR A 371 -9.58 31.20 -6.65
C THR A 371 -9.15 29.91 -5.96
N LEU A 372 -7.85 29.78 -5.72
CA LEU A 372 -7.26 28.64 -5.00
C LEU A 372 -6.79 29.09 -3.60
N SER A 373 -6.96 28.26 -2.59
CA SER A 373 -6.49 28.55 -1.22
C SER A 373 -5.89 27.32 -0.54
N ALA A 374 -4.97 27.55 0.39
CA ALA A 374 -4.36 26.54 1.26
C ALA A 374 -4.16 27.16 2.65
N PRO A 375 -3.98 26.37 3.72
CA PRO A 375 -3.67 26.91 5.03
C PRO A 375 -2.41 27.81 5.01
N ASP A 376 -2.29 28.69 6.02
CA ASP A 376 -1.16 29.61 6.11
C ASP A 376 0.19 28.87 6.10
N GLY A 377 1.13 29.40 5.32
CA GLY A 377 2.48 28.85 5.20
C GLY A 377 2.70 27.82 4.07
N TYR A 378 1.69 27.54 3.24
CA TYR A 378 1.82 26.69 2.04
C TYR A 378 1.76 27.52 0.75
N ARG A 379 2.47 27.07 -0.29
CA ARG A 379 2.42 27.66 -1.65
C ARG A 379 1.59 26.79 -2.57
N ILE A 380 0.83 27.38 -3.48
CA ILE A 380 0.01 26.62 -4.45
C ILE A 380 0.67 26.70 -5.82
N HIS A 381 0.77 25.55 -6.49
CA HIS A 381 1.19 25.44 -7.89
C HIS A 381 0.06 24.80 -8.70
N TYR A 382 -0.18 25.28 -9.91
CA TYR A 382 -1.24 24.79 -10.78
C TYR A 382 -0.85 24.80 -12.26
N THR A 383 -1.58 24.00 -13.04
CA THR A 383 -1.45 23.88 -14.49
C THR A 383 -2.84 23.94 -15.15
N THR A 384 -2.86 24.30 -16.44
CA THR A 384 -4.10 24.46 -17.24
C THR A 384 -4.13 23.57 -18.48
N ASP A 385 -3.06 22.81 -18.74
CA ASP A 385 -2.80 22.04 -19.95
C ASP A 385 -2.96 20.52 -19.74
N GLY A 386 -3.33 20.10 -18.52
CA GLY A 386 -3.52 18.71 -18.13
C GLY A 386 -2.29 18.04 -17.51
N THR A 387 -1.11 18.66 -17.54
CA THR A 387 0.10 18.14 -16.87
C THR A 387 -0.06 18.18 -15.35
N PRO A 388 0.47 17.20 -14.58
CA PRO A 388 0.57 17.36 -13.12
C PRO A 388 1.42 18.60 -12.78
N PRO A 389 1.03 19.43 -11.81
CA PRO A 389 1.89 20.54 -11.40
C PRO A 389 3.20 20.04 -10.83
N ASP A 390 4.33 20.44 -11.44
CA ASP A 390 5.67 20.16 -10.94
C ASP A 390 6.28 21.42 -10.30
N PRO A 391 6.33 21.49 -8.96
CA PRO A 391 6.91 22.62 -8.25
C PRO A 391 8.45 22.61 -8.23
N THR A 392 9.11 21.56 -8.72
CA THR A 392 10.57 21.42 -8.72
C THR A 392 11.22 21.91 -10.01
N GLU A 393 10.63 21.59 -11.17
CA GLU A 393 11.19 22.00 -12.47
C GLU A 393 10.80 23.41 -12.89
N ASN A 394 9.60 23.87 -12.53
CA ASN A 394 9.06 25.17 -12.96
C ASN A 394 8.34 25.96 -11.84
N PRO A 395 8.99 26.19 -10.67
CA PRO A 395 8.35 26.73 -9.48
C PRO A 395 7.64 28.07 -9.72
N GLU A 396 8.27 29.05 -10.38
CA GLU A 396 7.66 30.37 -10.55
C GLU A 396 6.62 30.44 -11.68
N ARG A 397 6.69 29.55 -12.68
CA ARG A 397 5.76 29.55 -13.83
C ARG A 397 4.40 28.97 -13.48
N THR A 398 4.35 28.00 -12.57
CA THR A 398 3.12 27.33 -12.12
C THR A 398 2.56 27.92 -10.83
N ARG A 399 3.26 28.89 -10.22
CA ARG A 399 2.88 29.47 -8.92
C ARG A 399 1.57 30.25 -9.00
N TYR A 400 0.66 29.93 -8.09
CA TYR A 400 -0.52 30.73 -7.85
C TYR A 400 -0.19 31.93 -6.95
N THR A 401 -0.45 33.14 -7.43
CA THR A 401 -0.11 34.40 -6.74
C THR A 401 -1.31 35.07 -6.07
N GLY A 402 -2.47 34.40 -6.04
CA GLY A 402 -3.73 34.95 -5.54
C GLY A 402 -4.57 35.65 -6.60
N THR A 403 -4.05 35.85 -7.82
CA THR A 403 -4.84 36.37 -8.95
C THR A 403 -5.93 35.38 -9.34
N PRO A 404 -7.22 35.78 -9.38
CA PRO A 404 -8.29 34.87 -9.81
C PRO A 404 -8.08 34.36 -11.24
N ILE A 405 -8.38 33.08 -11.47
CA ILE A 405 -8.33 32.42 -12.77
C ILE A 405 -9.70 32.57 -13.43
N THR A 406 -9.78 33.22 -14.58
CA THR A 406 -11.04 33.39 -15.31
C THR A 406 -11.45 32.08 -15.99
N ILE A 407 -12.58 31.52 -15.56
CA ILE A 407 -13.23 30.38 -16.20
C ILE A 407 -14.32 30.91 -17.12
N ARG A 408 -14.26 30.55 -18.41
CA ARG A 408 -15.16 31.05 -19.46
C ARG A 408 -15.40 29.98 -20.52
N ASP A 409 -16.35 30.23 -21.41
CA ASP A 409 -16.48 29.45 -22.65
C ASP A 409 -15.22 29.64 -23.49
N ARG A 410 -14.62 28.52 -23.89
CA ARG A 410 -13.38 28.45 -24.68
C ARG A 410 -13.60 27.84 -26.05
N SER A 411 -14.84 27.66 -26.47
CA SER A 411 -15.18 27.06 -27.76
C SER A 411 -14.74 27.92 -28.94
N SER A 412 -14.39 29.19 -28.73
CA SER A 412 -13.77 30.05 -29.76
C SER A 412 -12.24 30.02 -29.78
N ASP A 413 -11.61 29.35 -28.80
CA ASP A 413 -10.15 29.27 -28.74
C ASP A 413 -9.62 28.33 -29.86
N PRO A 414 -8.40 28.56 -30.39
CA PRO A 414 -7.82 27.66 -31.38
C PRO A 414 -7.65 26.23 -30.87
N ASN A 415 -7.93 25.28 -31.75
CA ASN A 415 -7.68 23.85 -31.56
C ASN A 415 -6.18 23.58 -31.37
N THR A 416 -5.82 22.78 -30.35
CA THR A 416 -4.42 22.42 -30.06
C THR A 416 -4.20 20.92 -30.18
N LEU A 417 -4.72 20.12 -29.24
CA LEU A 417 -4.54 18.66 -29.25
C LEU A 417 -5.26 18.02 -30.42
N SER A 418 -6.41 18.57 -30.81
CA SER A 418 -7.21 18.09 -31.93
C SER A 418 -6.55 18.28 -33.30
N MET A 419 -5.52 19.13 -33.41
CA MET A 419 -4.72 19.34 -34.62
C MET A 419 -3.55 18.36 -34.77
N ILE A 420 -3.26 17.53 -33.75
CA ILE A 420 -2.16 16.56 -33.80
C ILE A 420 -2.54 15.39 -34.70
N HIS A 421 -1.76 15.15 -35.76
CA HIS A 421 -1.99 14.08 -36.72
C HIS A 421 -1.71 12.69 -36.09
N PRO A 422 -2.72 11.80 -35.92
CA PRO A 422 -2.55 10.58 -35.14
C PRO A 422 -2.05 9.35 -35.96
N LEU A 423 -1.91 9.48 -37.28
CA LEU A 423 -1.67 8.38 -38.23
C LEU A 423 -0.41 8.56 -39.11
N TYR A 424 -0.17 7.59 -40.00
CA TYR A 424 0.80 7.63 -41.12
C TYR A 424 0.12 7.23 -42.45
N PRO A 425 0.62 7.77 -43.59
CA PRO A 425 0.28 9.11 -44.03
C PRO A 425 -1.16 9.13 -44.58
N ASP A 426 -1.83 10.27 -44.43
CA ASP A 426 -3.10 10.66 -45.07
C ASP A 426 -4.19 9.58 -45.21
N ARG A 427 -4.32 8.70 -44.22
CA ARG A 427 -5.39 7.70 -44.18
C ARG A 427 -6.58 8.18 -43.35
N GLY A 428 -7.40 9.01 -43.96
CA GLY A 428 -8.76 9.28 -43.49
C GLY A 428 -8.86 10.00 -42.15
N TRP A 429 -7.80 10.68 -41.71
CA TRP A 429 -7.93 11.74 -40.71
C TRP A 429 -7.96 13.09 -41.43
N THR A 430 -8.93 13.92 -41.09
CA THR A 430 -8.98 15.32 -41.50
C THR A 430 -8.94 16.20 -40.25
N PRO A 431 -8.22 17.33 -40.29
CA PRO A 431 -8.26 18.29 -39.20
C PRO A 431 -9.70 18.84 -39.06
N PRO A 432 -10.15 19.17 -37.84
CA PRO A 432 -11.44 19.80 -37.64
C PRO A 432 -11.50 21.17 -38.33
N GLU A 433 -12.60 21.44 -39.02
CA GLU A 433 -12.80 22.70 -39.75
C GLU A 433 -13.24 23.84 -38.82
N GLN A 434 -13.99 23.50 -37.76
CA GLN A 434 -14.45 24.47 -36.76
C GLN A 434 -13.72 24.27 -35.42
N PRO A 435 -13.63 25.32 -34.58
CA PRO A 435 -13.19 25.18 -33.20
C PRO A 435 -13.97 24.10 -32.43
N MET A 436 -13.28 23.33 -31.59
CA MET A 436 -13.88 22.32 -30.74
C MET A 436 -14.46 22.94 -29.47
N VAL A 437 -15.56 22.36 -28.97
CA VAL A 437 -16.04 22.63 -27.61
C VAL A 437 -14.90 22.37 -26.63
N ARG A 438 -14.71 23.32 -25.69
CA ARG A 438 -13.55 23.31 -24.80
C ARG A 438 -13.90 23.68 -23.37
N ALA A 439 -13.51 22.81 -22.46
CA ALA A 439 -13.52 23.03 -21.04
C ALA A 439 -12.18 23.59 -20.53
N THR A 440 -12.18 24.12 -19.32
CA THR A 440 -10.95 24.51 -18.62
C THR A 440 -10.61 23.45 -17.60
N THR A 441 -9.44 22.82 -17.72
CA THR A 441 -8.94 21.86 -16.73
C THR A 441 -7.91 22.57 -15.86
N ILE A 442 -8.06 22.51 -14.54
CA ILE A 442 -7.09 23.02 -13.58
C ILE A 442 -6.63 21.86 -12.70
N ARG A 443 -5.31 21.67 -12.63
CA ARG A 443 -4.69 20.74 -11.68
C ARG A 443 -3.87 21.55 -10.70
N ALA A 444 -3.95 21.28 -9.41
CA ALA A 444 -3.23 22.05 -8.39
C ALA A 444 -2.67 21.16 -7.26
N VAL A 445 -1.54 21.58 -6.71
CA VAL A 445 -0.91 21.04 -5.50
C VAL A 445 -0.57 22.16 -4.54
N ALA A 446 -0.53 21.85 -3.25
CA ALA A 446 0.08 22.69 -2.24
C ALA A 446 1.48 22.17 -1.91
N VAL A 447 2.41 23.07 -1.64
CA VAL A 447 3.82 22.79 -1.38
C VAL A 447 4.21 23.44 -0.06
N ASP A 448 4.86 22.66 0.79
CA ASP A 448 5.52 23.18 1.98
C ASP A 448 6.86 23.82 1.54
N PRO A 449 7.03 25.14 1.68
CA PRO A 449 8.23 25.82 1.22
C PRO A 449 9.49 25.46 2.03
N ASP A 450 9.34 24.91 3.24
CA ASP A 450 10.45 24.59 4.13
C ASP A 450 11.00 23.19 3.88
N THR A 451 10.12 22.24 3.53
CA THR A 451 10.49 20.83 3.29
C THR A 451 10.52 20.44 1.82
N GLY A 452 9.85 21.20 0.95
CA GLY A 452 9.61 20.82 -0.45
C GLY A 452 8.54 19.74 -0.64
N SER A 453 7.89 19.29 0.45
CA SER A 453 6.83 18.28 0.40
C SER A 453 5.61 18.81 -0.35
N VAL A 454 4.92 17.92 -1.07
CA VAL A 454 3.80 18.25 -1.97
C VAL A 454 2.54 17.49 -1.54
N SER A 455 1.37 18.14 -1.63
CA SER A 455 0.08 17.50 -1.39
C SER A 455 -0.29 16.51 -2.52
N ASP A 456 -1.34 15.72 -2.32
CA ASP A 456 -2.04 15.07 -3.43
C ASP A 456 -2.47 16.13 -4.48
N THR A 457 -2.45 15.77 -5.76
CA THR A 457 -2.93 16.66 -6.84
C THR A 457 -4.46 16.67 -6.88
N VAL A 458 -5.03 17.86 -6.83
CA VAL A 458 -6.48 18.06 -7.03
C VAL A 458 -6.71 18.51 -8.47
N THR A 459 -7.65 17.87 -9.17
CA THR A 459 -7.99 18.16 -10.56
C THR A 459 -9.46 18.52 -10.66
N HIS A 460 -9.77 19.60 -11.37
CA HIS A 460 -11.14 19.99 -11.73
C HIS A 460 -11.23 20.46 -13.18
N THR A 461 -12.21 19.92 -13.91
CA THR A 461 -12.62 20.37 -15.23
C THR A 461 -13.91 21.18 -15.15
N TYR A 462 -13.91 22.34 -15.81
CA TYR A 462 -15.02 23.30 -15.85
C TYR A 462 -15.52 23.49 -17.27
N PHE A 463 -16.79 23.16 -17.49
CA PHE A 463 -17.50 23.36 -18.75
C PHE A 463 -18.34 24.64 -18.65
N VAL A 464 -18.16 25.57 -19.59
CA VAL A 464 -18.97 26.80 -19.65
C VAL A 464 -19.67 26.86 -21.00
N ASP A 465 -20.98 26.75 -20.98
CA ASP A 465 -21.84 26.77 -22.17
C ASP A 465 -23.23 27.31 -21.79
N PRO A 466 -23.89 28.12 -22.62
CA PRO A 466 -25.25 28.63 -22.32
C PRO A 466 -26.29 27.54 -21.99
N GLN A 467 -26.13 26.33 -22.54
CA GLN A 467 -26.99 25.17 -22.28
C GLN A 467 -26.49 24.28 -21.13
N GLY A 468 -25.33 24.59 -20.53
CA GLY A 468 -24.75 23.82 -19.43
C GLY A 468 -24.58 22.33 -19.76
N ALA A 469 -25.03 21.45 -18.85
CA ALA A 469 -24.99 20.00 -19.06
C ALA A 469 -25.99 19.51 -20.13
N GLU A 470 -27.04 20.28 -20.41
CA GLU A 470 -28.09 19.91 -21.36
C GLU A 470 -27.65 20.00 -22.83
N ARG A 471 -26.50 20.62 -23.13
CA ARG A 471 -25.96 20.74 -24.50
C ARG A 471 -26.01 19.42 -25.29
N TYR A 472 -25.72 18.31 -24.60
CA TYR A 472 -25.82 16.96 -25.17
C TYR A 472 -26.72 16.04 -24.35
N GLY A 473 -26.91 16.27 -23.05
CA GLY A 473 -27.72 15.37 -22.23
C GLY A 473 -27.21 13.92 -22.23
N VAL A 474 -25.88 13.73 -22.22
CA VAL A 474 -25.21 12.43 -21.99
C VAL A 474 -24.06 12.61 -20.99
N PRO A 475 -23.66 11.56 -20.25
CA PRO A 475 -22.53 11.63 -19.32
C PRO A 475 -21.20 12.04 -20.00
N VAL A 476 -20.31 12.65 -19.23
CA VAL A 476 -19.00 13.15 -19.71
C VAL A 476 -17.86 12.52 -18.93
N ILE A 477 -16.84 12.03 -19.65
CA ILE A 477 -15.55 11.59 -19.12
C ILE A 477 -14.50 12.64 -19.51
N ALA A 478 -14.06 13.42 -18.52
CA ALA A 478 -12.96 14.35 -18.69
C ALA A 478 -11.64 13.67 -18.32
N LEU A 479 -10.75 13.53 -19.29
CA LEU A 479 -9.42 12.97 -19.11
C LEU A 479 -8.39 14.09 -19.02
N SER A 480 -7.59 14.09 -17.95
CA SER A 480 -6.50 15.03 -17.73
C SER A 480 -5.17 14.30 -17.61
N THR A 481 -4.24 14.55 -18.53
CA THR A 481 -2.96 13.85 -18.64
C THR A 481 -1.88 14.79 -19.14
N ASP A 482 -0.62 14.41 -18.93
CA ASP A 482 0.49 14.99 -19.67
C ASP A 482 0.32 14.69 -21.19
N PRO A 483 0.26 15.72 -22.06
CA PRO A 483 0.20 15.56 -23.51
C PRO A 483 1.37 14.74 -24.09
N GLU A 484 2.58 14.81 -23.51
CA GLU A 484 3.73 14.07 -24.02
C GLU A 484 3.50 12.56 -23.98
N GLY A 485 2.82 12.08 -22.94
CA GLY A 485 2.46 10.68 -22.80
C GLY A 485 1.55 10.17 -23.92
N PHE A 486 0.75 11.05 -24.52
CA PHE A 486 -0.17 10.71 -25.61
C PHE A 486 0.40 10.99 -26.99
N PHE A 487 1.13 12.10 -27.16
CA PHE A 487 1.41 12.64 -28.49
C PHE A 487 2.90 12.85 -28.80
N SER A 488 3.81 12.61 -27.84
CA SER A 488 5.24 12.72 -28.15
C SER A 488 5.65 11.74 -29.24
N HIS A 489 6.62 12.14 -30.05
CA HIS A 489 7.15 11.31 -31.11
C HIS A 489 7.69 9.97 -30.58
N ASP A 490 8.35 9.99 -29.43
CA ASP A 490 9.12 8.83 -28.94
C ASP A 490 8.27 7.88 -28.09
N THR A 491 7.36 8.43 -27.28
CA THR A 491 6.63 7.64 -26.28
C THR A 491 5.11 7.88 -26.30
N GLY A 492 4.62 8.74 -27.18
CA GLY A 492 3.20 9.08 -27.28
C GLY A 492 2.35 7.90 -27.72
N ILE A 493 1.43 7.46 -26.86
CA ILE A 493 0.63 6.23 -27.12
C ILE A 493 -0.41 6.40 -28.22
N TYR A 494 -0.70 7.62 -28.66
CA TYR A 494 -1.80 7.94 -29.59
C TYR A 494 -1.31 8.27 -31.01
N VAL A 495 0.00 8.33 -31.25
CA VAL A 495 0.59 8.73 -32.55
C VAL A 495 1.32 7.56 -33.23
N ALA A 496 1.66 7.71 -34.51
CA ALA A 496 2.46 6.71 -35.21
C ALA A 496 3.90 6.65 -34.65
N GLY A 497 4.54 7.81 -34.51
CA GLY A 497 5.78 8.04 -33.77
C GLY A 497 7.00 7.21 -34.18
N ARG A 498 8.03 7.20 -33.33
CA ARG A 498 9.34 6.59 -33.59
C ARG A 498 9.26 5.13 -34.03
N ALA A 499 8.44 4.32 -33.36
CA ALA A 499 8.33 2.89 -33.69
C ALA A 499 7.87 2.65 -35.14
N PHE A 500 7.11 3.60 -35.68
CA PHE A 500 6.68 3.57 -37.05
C PHE A 500 7.82 3.90 -38.03
N GLU A 501 8.60 4.94 -37.74
CA GLU A 501 9.76 5.36 -38.55
C GLU A 501 10.84 4.28 -38.59
N ASP A 502 11.21 3.74 -37.43
CA ASP A 502 12.25 2.73 -37.26
C ASP A 502 11.97 1.45 -38.08
N THR A 503 10.69 1.14 -38.33
CA THR A 503 10.28 -0.09 -39.02
C THR A 503 9.98 0.11 -40.51
N GLN A 504 10.15 1.32 -41.04
CA GLN A 504 9.71 1.67 -42.39
C GLN A 504 10.35 0.90 -43.52
N SER A 505 11.67 0.78 -43.50
CA SER A 505 12.45 0.17 -44.57
C SER A 505 12.29 -1.35 -44.60
N PHE A 506 12.18 -1.99 -43.44
CA PHE A 506 12.27 -3.45 -43.31
C PHE A 506 10.91 -4.15 -43.21
N TRP A 507 9.90 -3.57 -42.54
CA TRP A 507 8.63 -4.27 -42.32
C TRP A 507 7.90 -4.62 -43.62
N ARG A 508 7.96 -3.72 -44.61
CA ARG A 508 7.39 -3.92 -45.95
C ARG A 508 8.12 -5.00 -46.75
N GLN A 509 9.44 -5.13 -46.57
CA GLN A 509 10.25 -6.17 -47.22
C GLN A 509 9.91 -7.55 -46.65
N LEU A 510 9.74 -7.64 -45.32
CA LEU A 510 9.37 -8.90 -44.66
C LEU A 510 7.90 -9.28 -44.82
N ASN A 511 7.00 -8.29 -44.91
CA ASN A 511 5.55 -8.52 -44.90
C ASN A 511 4.86 -7.87 -46.11
N PRO A 512 5.21 -8.26 -47.35
CA PRO A 512 4.70 -7.61 -48.55
C PRO A 512 3.17 -7.71 -48.68
N ARG A 513 2.56 -8.76 -48.11
CA ARG A 513 1.11 -9.01 -48.10
C ARG A 513 0.37 -8.45 -46.89
N ALA A 514 1.07 -7.97 -45.86
CA ALA A 514 0.40 -7.51 -44.64
C ALA A 514 -0.30 -6.17 -44.85
N SER A 515 -1.52 -6.07 -44.29
CA SER A 515 -2.29 -4.84 -44.32
C SER A 515 -1.57 -3.72 -43.56
N TRP A 516 -1.64 -2.51 -44.10
CA TRP A 516 -1.00 -1.32 -43.52
C TRP A 516 -1.42 -1.04 -42.07
N HIS A 517 -2.63 -1.45 -41.67
CA HIS A 517 -3.13 -1.26 -40.30
C HIS A 517 -2.33 -2.02 -39.23
N TYR A 518 -1.55 -3.05 -39.62
CA TYR A 518 -0.74 -3.83 -38.70
C TYR A 518 0.72 -3.41 -38.65
N ARG A 519 1.10 -2.35 -39.38
CA ARG A 519 2.47 -1.86 -39.36
C ARG A 519 2.80 -1.33 -37.97
N PRO A 520 3.94 -1.72 -37.35
CA PRO A 520 4.33 -1.23 -36.03
C PRO A 520 4.31 0.29 -35.94
N ALA A 521 3.83 0.78 -34.81
CA ALA A 521 3.68 2.20 -34.50
C ALA A 521 3.65 2.35 -32.97
N ASN A 522 3.78 3.57 -32.43
CA ASN A 522 3.73 3.80 -30.99
C ASN A 522 2.40 3.29 -30.39
N PHE A 523 1.27 3.54 -31.04
CA PHE A 523 -0.04 3.03 -30.60
C PHE A 523 -0.18 1.48 -30.65
N HIS A 524 0.78 0.76 -31.25
CA HIS A 524 0.84 -0.71 -31.20
C HIS A 524 1.67 -1.24 -30.03
N GLN A 525 2.49 -0.41 -29.40
CA GLN A 525 3.45 -0.86 -28.39
C GLN A 525 2.77 -1.25 -27.07
N ARG A 526 3.45 -2.13 -26.34
CA ARG A 526 3.10 -2.57 -24.98
C ARG A 526 4.34 -2.49 -24.10
N GLY A 527 4.17 -2.28 -22.79
CA GLY A 527 5.28 -2.06 -21.84
C GLY A 527 6.42 -3.08 -21.97
N ARG A 528 7.67 -2.64 -21.75
CA ARG A 528 8.81 -3.56 -21.69
C ARG A 528 8.83 -4.28 -20.34
N THR A 529 8.80 -5.60 -20.33
CA THR A 529 9.32 -6.39 -19.22
C THR A 529 10.59 -7.07 -19.73
N GLU A 530 11.74 -6.44 -19.49
CA GLU A 530 13.00 -7.19 -19.48
C GLU A 530 12.98 -8.08 -18.24
N VAL A 531 12.62 -9.35 -18.44
CA VAL A 531 12.76 -10.37 -17.38
C VAL A 531 13.82 -11.33 -17.87
N SER A 532 14.92 -11.39 -17.13
CA SER A 532 15.97 -12.38 -17.38
C SER A 532 15.39 -13.77 -17.10
N ILE A 533 15.35 -14.61 -18.14
CA ILE A 533 14.94 -16.01 -18.02
C ILE A 533 16.20 -16.84 -17.82
N GLY A 534 16.31 -17.54 -16.68
CA GLY A 534 17.30 -18.61 -16.50
C GLY A 534 18.76 -18.18 -16.41
N GLY A 535 19.08 -17.01 -15.83
CA GLY A 535 20.47 -16.59 -15.59
C GLY A 535 21.26 -16.20 -16.85
N THR A 536 20.62 -16.18 -18.02
CA THR A 536 21.22 -15.61 -19.22
C THR A 536 20.89 -14.12 -19.27
N GLN A 537 21.92 -13.27 -19.14
CA GLN A 537 21.76 -11.87 -19.49
C GLN A 537 21.43 -11.79 -20.98
N VAL A 538 20.32 -11.14 -21.32
CA VAL A 538 20.02 -10.76 -22.69
C VAL A 538 21.00 -9.64 -23.04
N SER A 539 22.14 -10.01 -23.63
CA SER A 539 23.03 -9.04 -24.25
C SER A 539 22.25 -8.25 -25.29
N ARG A 540 22.39 -6.92 -25.29
CA ARG A 540 21.95 -6.04 -26.38
C ARG A 540 22.10 -6.76 -27.71
N PHE A 541 21.01 -6.86 -28.48
CA PHE A 541 21.11 -7.24 -29.88
C PHE A 541 22.22 -6.38 -30.50
N GLY A 542 23.24 -7.06 -31.02
CA GLY A 542 24.37 -6.41 -31.67
C GLY A 542 23.88 -5.46 -32.76
N VAL A 543 24.71 -4.46 -33.01
CA VAL A 543 24.67 -3.29 -33.89
C VAL A 543 23.83 -3.35 -35.19
N ASP A 544 23.29 -4.51 -35.62
CA ASP A 544 22.50 -4.68 -36.86
C ASP A 544 21.16 -5.44 -36.68
N GLY A 545 20.71 -5.72 -35.45
CA GLY A 545 19.47 -6.49 -35.18
C GLY A 545 18.25 -5.63 -34.81
N VAL A 546 17.27 -5.50 -35.71
CA VAL A 546 15.98 -4.84 -35.43
C VAL A 546 15.06 -5.79 -34.66
N ALA A 547 14.72 -5.44 -33.42
CA ALA A 547 13.65 -6.12 -32.68
C ALA A 547 12.29 -5.81 -33.36
N ILE A 548 11.62 -6.83 -33.91
CA ILE A 548 10.31 -6.66 -34.55
C ILE A 548 9.23 -6.76 -33.47
N PRO A 549 8.44 -5.70 -33.20
CA PRO A 549 7.28 -5.80 -32.33
C PRO A 549 6.23 -6.70 -33.00
N VAL A 550 5.83 -7.78 -32.34
CA VAL A 550 4.74 -8.65 -32.82
C VAL A 550 3.40 -7.97 -32.51
N PRO A 551 2.51 -7.73 -33.51
CA PRO A 551 1.20 -7.15 -33.26
C PRO A 551 0.29 -8.04 -32.39
N ASP A 552 -0.63 -7.40 -31.67
CA ASP A 552 -1.53 -8.00 -30.65
C ASP A 552 -2.57 -9.01 -31.13
N HIS A 553 -2.73 -9.16 -32.43
CA HIS A 553 -3.71 -10.06 -33.02
C HIS A 553 -2.99 -10.91 -34.04
N GLU A 554 -3.16 -12.22 -33.89
CA GLU A 554 -2.72 -13.33 -34.73
C GLU A 554 -1.89 -12.92 -35.95
N PHE A 555 -0.69 -13.49 -35.99
CA PHE A 555 -0.03 -13.90 -37.21
C PHE A 555 -1.09 -14.20 -38.30
N PRO A 556 -1.07 -13.51 -39.46
CA PRO A 556 -2.02 -13.83 -40.53
C PRO A 556 -1.98 -15.33 -40.80
N ASP A 557 -3.13 -15.94 -41.12
CA ASP A 557 -3.27 -17.35 -41.49
C ASP A 557 -2.27 -17.79 -42.59
N ASP A 558 -1.66 -16.82 -43.28
CA ASP A 558 -0.62 -16.94 -44.30
C ASP A 558 0.81 -17.11 -43.74
N PHE A 559 0.98 -17.73 -42.57
CA PHE A 559 2.30 -18.05 -41.97
C PHE A 559 2.97 -19.30 -42.58
N THR A 560 2.67 -19.62 -43.83
CA THR A 560 3.34 -20.66 -44.61
C THR A 560 4.80 -20.31 -44.91
N TYR A 561 5.17 -19.02 -44.85
CA TYR A 561 6.50 -18.54 -45.24
C TYR A 561 7.59 -18.69 -44.16
N LEU A 562 7.23 -18.65 -42.86
CA LEU A 562 8.19 -18.84 -41.76
C LEU A 562 8.41 -20.32 -41.38
N ARG A 563 7.60 -21.24 -41.92
CA ARG A 563 7.86 -22.69 -41.84
C ARG A 563 9.13 -23.12 -42.58
N THR A 564 9.69 -22.27 -43.44
CA THR A 564 10.82 -22.60 -44.32
C THR A 564 12.11 -21.83 -44.03
N THR A 565 12.17 -20.99 -42.98
CA THR A 565 13.37 -20.20 -42.64
C THR A 565 14.04 -20.71 -41.36
N PRO A 566 15.21 -21.38 -41.43
CA PRO A 566 15.81 -22.09 -40.29
C PRO A 566 16.42 -21.21 -39.17
N GLN A 567 16.24 -19.89 -39.17
CA GLN A 567 17.01 -18.98 -38.30
C GLN A 567 16.21 -18.03 -37.40
N VAL A 568 14.88 -18.15 -37.33
CA VAL A 568 14.09 -17.29 -36.43
C VAL A 568 13.90 -17.97 -35.08
N THR A 569 14.83 -17.73 -34.14
CA THR A 569 14.58 -18.01 -32.73
C THR A 569 13.69 -16.87 -32.18
N LEU A 570 12.39 -17.12 -32.05
CA LEU A 570 11.47 -16.19 -31.37
C LEU A 570 11.74 -16.25 -29.86
N SER A 571 12.54 -15.31 -29.34
CA SER A 571 12.56 -15.02 -27.90
C SER A 571 11.30 -14.23 -27.56
N GLY A 572 10.43 -14.85 -26.75
CA GLY A 572 9.06 -14.40 -26.53
C GLY A 572 8.95 -12.98 -25.97
N THR A 573 8.15 -12.15 -26.64
CA THR A 573 7.55 -10.97 -26.04
C THR A 573 6.32 -11.41 -25.24
N GLY A 574 6.35 -11.26 -23.92
CA GLY A 574 5.16 -11.46 -23.09
C GLY A 574 4.14 -10.35 -23.37
N SER A 575 2.96 -10.69 -23.86
CA SER A 575 1.82 -9.77 -23.81
C SER A 575 1.26 -9.76 -22.38
N TYR A 576 1.02 -8.57 -21.82
CA TYR A 576 0.32 -8.37 -20.53
C TYR A 576 -1.04 -9.07 -20.44
N ASP A 577 -1.62 -9.50 -21.57
CA ASP A 577 -2.95 -10.10 -21.63
C ASP A 577 -2.93 -11.64 -21.40
N GLY A 578 -1.81 -12.24 -20.96
CA GLY A 578 -1.75 -13.63 -20.51
C GLY A 578 -2.08 -14.69 -21.59
N ILE A 579 -1.84 -14.37 -22.86
CA ILE A 579 -2.27 -15.20 -24.00
C ILE A 579 -1.30 -16.37 -24.21
N TRP A 580 -1.82 -17.59 -24.20
CA TRP A 580 -1.10 -18.80 -24.60
C TRP A 580 -1.25 -19.02 -26.11
N TYR A 581 -0.15 -19.38 -26.79
CA TYR A 581 -0.13 -19.77 -28.21
C TYR A 581 0.42 -21.19 -28.35
N ARG A 582 -0.17 -21.98 -29.25
CA ARG A 582 0.29 -23.34 -29.58
C ARG A 582 0.90 -23.35 -30.99
N LEU A 583 2.13 -23.85 -31.12
CA LEU A 583 2.73 -24.11 -32.44
C LEU A 583 2.82 -25.64 -32.64
N ARG A 584 2.43 -26.11 -33.83
CA ARG A 584 2.72 -27.48 -34.30
C ARG A 584 3.96 -27.43 -35.17
N ASP A 585 4.92 -28.32 -34.93
CA ASP A 585 6.05 -28.47 -35.83
C ASP A 585 5.62 -29.21 -37.14
N PRO A 586 6.50 -29.33 -38.15
CA PRO A 586 6.22 -30.07 -39.39
C PRO A 586 6.06 -31.58 -39.24
N THR A 587 6.49 -32.18 -38.12
CA THR A 587 6.40 -33.62 -37.82
C THR A 587 5.13 -34.00 -37.05
N GLY A 588 4.37 -33.01 -36.58
CA GLY A 588 3.12 -33.21 -35.84
C GLY A 588 3.29 -33.22 -34.32
N ASP A 589 4.52 -33.03 -33.83
CA ASP A 589 4.82 -32.99 -32.41
C ASP A 589 4.52 -31.62 -31.77
N LEU A 590 4.11 -31.70 -30.52
CA LEU A 590 3.61 -30.60 -29.69
C LEU A 590 4.78 -29.73 -29.19
N LEU A 591 5.03 -28.59 -29.84
CA LEU A 591 5.81 -27.51 -29.23
C LEU A 591 4.87 -26.62 -28.41
N ALA A 592 4.62 -27.02 -27.17
CA ALA A 592 4.05 -26.11 -26.19
C ALA A 592 5.12 -25.05 -25.87
N PHE A 593 4.96 -23.84 -26.40
CA PHE A 593 5.67 -22.71 -25.81
C PHE A 593 5.04 -22.47 -24.44
N GLN A 594 5.74 -22.92 -23.40
CA GLN A 594 5.61 -22.32 -22.08
C GLN A 594 6.19 -20.90 -22.22
N ALA A 595 5.40 -19.95 -22.72
CA ALA A 595 5.61 -18.57 -22.29
C ALA A 595 5.47 -18.66 -20.77
N PRO A 596 6.53 -18.47 -19.97
CA PRO A 596 6.38 -18.48 -18.54
C PRO A 596 5.27 -17.49 -18.26
N TYR A 597 4.20 -18.01 -17.68
CA TYR A 597 3.15 -17.24 -17.06
C TYR A 597 3.85 -16.28 -16.10
N GLN A 598 4.24 -15.11 -16.59
CA GLN A 598 4.18 -13.94 -15.77
C GLN A 598 2.70 -13.69 -15.65
N ARG A 599 2.15 -14.22 -14.56
CA ARG A 599 1.03 -13.64 -13.83
C ARG A 599 1.02 -12.14 -14.11
N GLU A 600 -0.14 -11.49 -14.20
CA GLU A 600 -0.16 -10.04 -14.01
C GLU A 600 0.42 -9.73 -12.62
N THR A 601 1.73 -9.66 -12.52
CA THR A 601 2.52 -9.23 -11.38
C THR A 601 3.32 -8.03 -11.86
N MET A 602 2.65 -7.12 -12.55
CA MET A 602 2.75 -5.75 -12.09
C MET A 602 1.96 -5.75 -10.77
N PRO A 603 2.62 -5.79 -9.60
CA PRO A 603 1.89 -5.55 -8.36
C PRO A 603 1.08 -4.25 -8.54
N ASP A 604 -0.07 -4.09 -7.89
CA ASP A 604 -0.88 -2.86 -8.05
C ASP A 604 -0.09 -1.57 -7.75
N THR A 605 1.11 -1.69 -7.17
CA THR A 605 2.07 -0.64 -6.86
C THR A 605 3.12 -0.35 -7.96
N ALA A 606 3.20 -1.15 -9.03
CA ALA A 606 4.27 -1.00 -10.03
C ALA A 606 3.97 0.09 -11.08
N VAL A 607 4.78 1.15 -11.05
CA VAL A 607 4.95 2.11 -12.16
C VAL A 607 6.26 1.74 -12.87
N ALA A 608 6.20 0.89 -13.90
CA ALA A 608 7.43 0.57 -14.65
C ALA A 608 7.84 1.76 -15.53
N SER A 609 9.11 2.17 -15.44
CA SER A 609 9.70 3.31 -16.17
C SER A 609 9.73 3.17 -17.70
N ASN A 610 9.32 2.01 -18.26
CA ASN A 610 9.19 1.75 -19.70
C ASN A 610 7.81 1.14 -20.06
N ASN A 611 6.75 1.56 -19.38
CA ASN A 611 5.39 1.08 -19.65
C ASN A 611 4.78 1.81 -20.87
N TRP A 612 3.84 1.19 -21.59
CA TRP A 612 2.99 1.84 -22.61
C TRP A 612 1.55 2.05 -22.07
N GLU A 613 1.46 2.12 -20.75
CA GLU A 613 0.34 2.65 -19.95
C GLU A 613 0.76 4.05 -19.48
N ARG A 614 -0.14 5.03 -19.58
CA ARG A 614 0.10 6.42 -19.16
C ARG A 614 -0.76 6.75 -17.95
N PRO A 615 -0.25 7.55 -17.00
CA PRO A 615 -1.10 8.10 -15.95
C PRO A 615 -2.12 9.06 -16.58
N VAL A 616 -3.36 8.98 -16.12
CA VAL A 616 -4.44 9.92 -16.47
C VAL A 616 -5.27 10.18 -15.23
N HIS A 617 -5.78 11.39 -15.06
CA HIS A 617 -6.82 11.70 -14.09
C HIS A 617 -8.17 11.72 -14.81
N LEU A 618 -9.14 10.96 -14.30
CA LEU A 618 -10.49 10.89 -14.86
C LEU A 618 -11.47 11.60 -13.92
N GLU A 619 -12.27 12.50 -14.49
CA GLU A 619 -13.51 12.99 -13.87
C GLU A 619 -14.72 12.46 -14.68
N TYR A 620 -15.64 11.77 -14.00
CA TYR A 620 -16.90 11.29 -14.58
C TYR A 620 -18.03 12.19 -14.10
N PHE A 621 -18.69 12.86 -15.04
CA PHE A 621 -19.88 13.66 -14.82
C PHE A 621 -21.11 12.91 -15.32
N ASN A 622 -22.16 12.87 -14.51
CA ASN A 622 -23.43 12.27 -14.91
C ASN A 622 -24.16 13.13 -15.95
N GLN A 623 -25.28 12.64 -16.48
CA GLN A 623 -26.10 13.33 -17.47
C GLN A 623 -26.58 14.73 -17.04
N ASP A 624 -26.80 14.94 -15.75
CA ASP A 624 -27.18 16.23 -15.16
C ASP A 624 -25.99 17.18 -14.92
N GLY A 625 -24.77 16.74 -15.23
CA GLY A 625 -23.53 17.48 -15.05
C GLY A 625 -22.93 17.38 -13.64
N SER A 626 -23.51 16.62 -12.73
CA SER A 626 -22.93 16.38 -11.41
C SER A 626 -21.63 15.56 -11.50
N LEU A 627 -20.60 15.97 -10.75
CA LEU A 627 -19.34 15.22 -10.65
C LEU A 627 -19.54 14.01 -9.73
N ILE A 628 -19.26 12.83 -10.24
CA ILE A 628 -19.51 11.56 -9.56
C ILE A 628 -18.22 10.84 -9.16
N VAL A 629 -17.24 10.78 -10.07
CA VAL A 629 -15.94 10.17 -9.82
C VAL A 629 -14.84 11.15 -10.19
N SER A 630 -13.81 11.27 -9.36
CA SER A 630 -12.56 11.97 -9.65
C SER A 630 -11.42 11.09 -9.15
N GLN A 631 -10.67 10.46 -10.07
CA GLN A 631 -9.74 9.38 -9.74
C GLN A 631 -8.53 9.32 -10.69
N GLY A 632 -7.35 9.04 -10.14
CA GLY A 632 -6.15 8.69 -10.91
C GLY A 632 -6.20 7.26 -11.47
N LEU A 633 -5.92 7.10 -12.77
CA LEU A 633 -5.99 5.83 -13.49
C LEU A 633 -4.79 5.64 -14.44
N GLY A 634 -4.61 4.39 -14.88
CA GLY A 634 -3.78 4.07 -16.03
C GLY A 634 -4.61 4.08 -17.32
N ILE A 635 -4.03 4.50 -18.44
CA ILE A 635 -4.68 4.49 -19.76
C ILE A 635 -3.82 3.88 -20.86
N ARG A 636 -4.45 3.12 -21.76
CA ARG A 636 -3.81 2.46 -22.92
C ARG A 636 -4.71 2.48 -24.15
N VAL A 637 -4.10 2.42 -25.34
CA VAL A 637 -4.86 2.19 -26.59
C VAL A 637 -5.39 0.75 -26.65
N HIS A 638 -6.63 0.61 -27.14
CA HIS A 638 -7.35 -0.65 -27.30
C HIS A 638 -7.55 -1.04 -28.78
N GLY A 639 -7.58 -2.35 -29.04
CA GLY A 639 -8.00 -2.96 -30.30
C GLY A 639 -6.87 -3.65 -31.04
N GLY A 640 -7.16 -4.18 -32.23
CA GLY A 640 -6.17 -4.69 -33.18
C GLY A 640 -5.99 -3.69 -34.33
N ALA A 641 -6.57 -3.99 -35.49
CA ALA A 641 -6.58 -3.08 -36.63
C ALA A 641 -7.19 -1.71 -36.31
N SER A 642 -8.16 -1.63 -35.38
CA SER A 642 -8.83 -0.38 -35.01
C SER A 642 -7.90 0.64 -34.34
N ARG A 643 -6.70 0.25 -33.89
CA ARG A 643 -5.71 1.19 -33.35
C ARG A 643 -5.13 2.12 -34.40
N ALA A 644 -5.18 1.72 -35.66
CA ALA A 644 -4.81 2.53 -36.81
C ALA A 644 -5.93 3.48 -37.26
N ALA A 645 -7.06 3.55 -36.55
CA ALA A 645 -8.07 4.58 -36.78
C ALA A 645 -7.65 5.93 -36.15
N PRO A 646 -8.13 7.06 -36.69
CA PRO A 646 -7.85 8.38 -36.11
C PRO A 646 -8.37 8.50 -34.67
N GLN A 647 -9.65 8.20 -34.46
CA GLN A 647 -10.23 8.02 -33.14
C GLN A 647 -9.88 6.63 -32.61
N LYS A 648 -9.17 6.54 -31.48
CA LYS A 648 -8.71 5.27 -30.90
C LYS A 648 -9.54 4.92 -29.69
N SER A 649 -9.83 3.64 -29.52
CA SER A 649 -10.45 3.14 -28.27
C SER A 649 -9.41 3.14 -27.15
N LEU A 650 -9.83 3.39 -25.91
CA LEU A 650 -8.94 3.56 -24.75
C LEU A 650 -9.38 2.65 -23.59
N ARG A 651 -8.45 1.88 -23.02
CA ARG A 651 -8.67 1.09 -21.80
C ARG A 651 -8.25 1.93 -20.59
N LEU A 652 -9.08 1.92 -19.56
CA LEU A 652 -8.85 2.56 -18.27
C LEU A 652 -8.58 1.48 -17.20
N TYR A 653 -7.61 1.73 -16.33
CA TYR A 653 -7.15 0.78 -15.31
C TYR A 653 -7.10 1.43 -13.92
N ALA A 654 -7.89 0.92 -12.97
CA ALA A 654 -7.81 1.32 -11.57
C ALA A 654 -6.69 0.55 -10.85
N ARG A 655 -5.66 1.25 -10.33
CA ARG A 655 -4.49 0.64 -9.66
C ARG A 655 -4.00 1.53 -8.53
N SER A 656 -3.41 0.91 -7.49
CA SER A 656 -2.83 1.69 -6.38
C SER A 656 -1.63 2.54 -6.79
N ALA A 657 -1.03 2.24 -7.94
CA ALA A 657 0.05 2.99 -8.56
C ALA A 657 -0.37 4.39 -9.02
N TYR A 658 -1.67 4.60 -9.27
CA TYR A 658 -2.20 5.88 -9.77
C TYR A 658 -3.10 6.60 -8.76
N ASP A 659 -3.71 5.87 -7.84
CA ASP A 659 -4.63 6.43 -6.82
C ASP A 659 -4.69 5.51 -5.59
N LYS A 660 -5.11 6.03 -4.44
CA LYS A 660 -5.39 5.21 -3.25
C LYS A 660 -6.53 4.22 -3.52
N GLN A 661 -7.47 4.57 -4.40
CA GLN A 661 -8.57 3.70 -4.84
C GLN A 661 -8.11 2.70 -5.92
N ARG A 662 -8.30 1.40 -5.66
CA ARG A 662 -7.87 0.30 -6.55
C ARG A 662 -8.97 -0.24 -7.48
N PHE A 663 -10.17 0.29 -7.38
CA PHE A 663 -11.33 0.00 -8.21
C PHE A 663 -12.01 1.32 -8.59
N PHE A 664 -12.85 1.26 -9.61
CA PHE A 664 -13.85 2.28 -9.89
C PHE A 664 -15.15 1.83 -9.21
N ASP A 665 -15.52 2.49 -8.12
CA ASP A 665 -16.67 2.14 -7.26
C ASP A 665 -17.85 3.08 -7.55
N HIS A 666 -18.38 3.01 -8.78
CA HIS A 666 -19.61 3.69 -9.15
C HIS A 666 -20.36 2.95 -10.27
N SER A 667 -21.70 3.02 -10.29
CA SER A 667 -22.51 2.48 -11.38
C SER A 667 -22.46 3.38 -12.61
N VAL A 668 -22.11 2.81 -13.77
CA VAL A 668 -22.03 3.53 -15.05
C VAL A 668 -23.06 3.05 -16.07
N TYR A 669 -23.89 2.08 -15.67
CA TYR A 669 -24.94 1.49 -16.48
C TYR A 669 -26.29 1.63 -15.76
N PRO A 670 -27.23 2.43 -16.28
CA PRO A 670 -28.51 2.68 -15.62
C PRO A 670 -29.31 1.39 -15.34
N ASP A 671 -29.21 0.40 -16.22
CA ASP A 671 -30.00 -0.84 -16.18
C ASP A 671 -29.29 -2.00 -15.47
N ASP A 672 -28.18 -1.74 -14.75
CA ASP A 672 -27.42 -2.80 -14.09
C ASP A 672 -26.95 -2.41 -12.67
N PRO A 673 -27.15 -3.30 -11.66
CA PRO A 673 -26.73 -3.02 -10.28
C PRO A 673 -25.21 -3.07 -10.06
N GLN A 674 -24.41 -3.47 -11.05
CA GLN A 674 -22.96 -3.50 -10.92
C GLN A 674 -22.38 -2.09 -10.80
N ASP A 675 -21.78 -1.82 -9.64
CA ASP A 675 -21.21 -0.53 -9.26
C ASP A 675 -19.70 -0.58 -9.05
N ARG A 676 -19.06 -1.72 -9.33
CA ARG A 676 -17.62 -1.92 -9.15
C ARG A 676 -16.95 -2.46 -10.39
N PHE A 677 -15.87 -1.79 -10.80
CA PHE A 677 -15.10 -2.13 -11.99
C PHE A 677 -13.60 -2.04 -11.73
N LYS A 678 -12.83 -3.02 -12.22
CA LYS A 678 -11.36 -2.94 -12.23
C LYS A 678 -10.85 -2.17 -13.46
N ARG A 679 -11.56 -2.32 -14.57
CA ARG A 679 -11.20 -1.78 -15.89
C ARG A 679 -12.44 -1.42 -16.65
N LEU A 680 -12.34 -0.33 -17.39
CA LEU A 680 -13.38 0.14 -18.29
C LEU A 680 -12.78 0.38 -19.68
N LEU A 681 -13.63 0.35 -20.69
CA LEU A 681 -13.25 0.57 -22.09
C LEU A 681 -14.03 1.75 -22.65
N LEU A 682 -13.32 2.81 -23.04
CA LEU A 682 -13.85 3.83 -23.95
C LEU A 682 -13.73 3.28 -25.37
N ARG A 683 -14.80 2.63 -25.83
CA ARG A 683 -14.87 2.07 -27.18
C ARG A 683 -15.29 3.18 -28.14
N ARG A 684 -14.47 3.43 -29.17
CA ARG A 684 -14.86 4.31 -30.26
C ARG A 684 -16.15 3.81 -30.91
N THR A 685 -16.88 4.67 -31.59
CA THR A 685 -17.99 4.24 -32.44
C THR A 685 -17.45 3.44 -33.63
N THR A 686 -17.93 2.20 -33.77
CA THR A 686 -17.59 1.30 -34.88
C THR A 686 -18.83 1.01 -35.72
N GLY A 687 -18.63 0.78 -37.02
CA GLY A 687 -19.71 0.66 -37.99
C GLY A 687 -20.24 2.01 -38.47
N GLN A 688 -21.07 1.99 -39.51
CA GLN A 688 -21.49 3.19 -40.22
C GLN A 688 -22.40 4.13 -39.40
N SER A 689 -23.18 3.60 -38.45
CA SER A 689 -24.00 4.40 -37.51
C SER A 689 -23.45 4.44 -36.08
N GLY A 690 -22.32 3.78 -35.80
CA GLY A 690 -21.77 3.67 -34.43
C GLY A 690 -22.54 2.76 -33.46
N LEU A 691 -23.71 2.23 -33.86
CA LEU A 691 -24.63 1.51 -32.98
C LEU A 691 -24.80 0.01 -33.27
N ALA A 692 -24.25 -0.51 -34.37
CA ALA A 692 -24.46 -1.91 -34.78
C ALA A 692 -24.06 -2.90 -33.67
N ASP A 693 -22.89 -2.68 -33.08
CA ASP A 693 -22.38 -3.52 -32.01
C ASP A 693 -23.20 -3.39 -30.72
N VAL A 694 -23.61 -2.17 -30.33
CA VAL A 694 -24.45 -1.94 -29.14
C VAL A 694 -25.79 -2.66 -29.29
N VAL A 695 -26.50 -2.42 -30.38
CA VAL A 695 -27.82 -3.01 -30.61
C VAL A 695 -27.72 -4.53 -30.74
N GLY A 696 -26.69 -5.04 -31.42
CA GLY A 696 -26.42 -6.48 -31.51
C GLY A 696 -26.26 -7.12 -30.15
N GLN A 697 -25.41 -6.55 -29.29
CA GLN A 697 -25.18 -7.02 -27.92
C GLN A 697 -26.50 -7.10 -27.12
N TYR A 698 -27.30 -6.02 -27.09
CA TYR A 698 -28.54 -6.01 -26.32
C TYR A 698 -29.62 -6.95 -26.87
N LEU A 699 -29.73 -7.12 -28.20
CA LEU A 699 -30.62 -8.14 -28.77
C LEU A 699 -30.22 -9.56 -28.35
N VAL A 700 -28.92 -9.86 -28.22
CA VAL A 700 -28.49 -11.19 -27.71
C VAL A 700 -28.82 -11.34 -26.22
N ARG A 701 -28.66 -10.29 -25.40
CA ARG A 701 -29.06 -10.32 -23.98
C ARG A 701 -30.57 -10.47 -23.81
N GLU A 702 -31.38 -9.82 -24.63
CA GLU A 702 -32.84 -9.97 -24.57
C GLU A 702 -33.27 -11.39 -25.01
N LEU A 703 -32.56 -11.99 -25.98
CA LEU A 703 -32.76 -13.39 -26.35
C LEU A 703 -32.42 -14.34 -25.20
N ASN A 704 -31.31 -14.09 -24.52
CA ASN A 704 -30.86 -14.88 -23.38
C ASN A 704 -30.39 -13.95 -22.24
N PRO A 705 -31.20 -13.79 -21.17
CA PRO A 705 -30.85 -12.93 -20.05
C PRO A 705 -29.55 -13.29 -19.32
N HIS A 706 -29.03 -14.51 -19.53
CA HIS A 706 -27.76 -14.99 -18.98
C HIS A 706 -26.59 -14.88 -19.98
N MET A 707 -26.82 -14.40 -21.21
CA MET A 707 -25.74 -14.10 -22.14
C MET A 707 -24.91 -12.94 -21.60
N GLU A 708 -23.61 -13.14 -21.45
CA GLU A 708 -22.75 -12.01 -21.15
C GLU A 708 -22.54 -11.14 -22.38
N ILE A 709 -22.90 -9.86 -22.20
CA ILE A 709 -22.74 -8.78 -23.19
C ILE A 709 -21.81 -7.67 -22.70
N GLN A 710 -21.11 -7.02 -23.64
CA GLN A 710 -20.35 -5.82 -23.32
C GLN A 710 -21.30 -4.63 -23.21
N ARG A 711 -21.77 -4.35 -21.97
CA ARG A 711 -22.66 -3.22 -21.73
C ARG A 711 -22.05 -1.92 -22.20
N SER A 712 -22.92 -0.98 -22.52
CA SER A 712 -22.54 0.26 -23.17
C SER A 712 -23.44 1.39 -22.72
N THR A 713 -22.84 2.52 -22.39
CA THR A 713 -23.49 3.82 -22.20
C THR A 713 -22.79 4.83 -23.11
N PRO A 714 -23.52 5.65 -23.90
CA PRO A 714 -22.90 6.71 -24.67
C PRO A 714 -22.32 7.77 -23.74
N VAL A 715 -21.09 8.20 -24.01
CA VAL A 715 -20.40 9.24 -23.24
C VAL A 715 -19.66 10.19 -24.17
N ILE A 716 -19.49 11.42 -23.71
CA ILE A 716 -18.54 12.36 -24.30
C ILE A 716 -17.19 12.13 -23.64
N VAL A 717 -16.12 12.09 -24.42
CA VAL A 717 -14.76 12.15 -23.87
C VAL A 717 -14.18 13.51 -24.18
N THR A 718 -13.58 14.15 -23.17
CA THR A 718 -12.66 15.28 -23.38
C THR A 718 -11.25 14.88 -22.99
N LEU A 719 -10.25 15.47 -23.66
CA LEU A 719 -8.84 15.28 -23.35
C LEU A 719 -8.21 16.65 -23.09
N ASN A 720 -7.74 16.85 -21.86
CA ASN A 720 -7.24 18.13 -21.33
C ASN A 720 -8.18 19.31 -21.66
N GLY A 721 -9.48 19.06 -21.56
CA GLY A 721 -10.54 20.01 -21.83
C GLY A 721 -10.99 20.13 -23.29
N GLU A 722 -10.26 19.61 -24.29
CA GLU A 722 -10.77 19.61 -25.67
C GLU A 722 -11.73 18.45 -25.92
N PHE A 723 -12.84 18.70 -26.62
CA PHE A 723 -13.75 17.66 -27.08
C PHE A 723 -13.02 16.60 -27.93
N TRP A 724 -13.11 15.35 -27.50
CA TRP A 724 -12.43 14.23 -28.13
C TRP A 724 -13.40 13.32 -28.91
N GLY A 725 -14.70 13.46 -28.74
CA GLY A 725 -15.71 12.72 -29.49
C GLY A 725 -16.66 11.89 -28.64
N TRP A 726 -17.69 11.39 -29.31
CA TRP A 726 -18.56 10.34 -28.80
C TRP A 726 -17.82 9.01 -28.66
N TYR A 727 -17.88 8.44 -27.46
CA TYR A 727 -17.46 7.08 -27.15
C TYR A 727 -18.61 6.30 -26.52
N ASN A 728 -18.49 4.99 -26.57
CA ASN A 728 -19.28 4.08 -25.77
C ASN A 728 -18.43 3.65 -24.57
N LEU A 729 -18.84 3.99 -23.35
CA LEU A 729 -18.22 3.48 -22.13
C LEU A 729 -18.68 2.04 -21.92
N ARG A 730 -17.74 1.10 -21.83
CA ARG A 730 -18.04 -0.33 -21.89
C ARG A 730 -17.32 -1.19 -20.88
N ASP A 731 -17.96 -2.33 -20.61
CA ASP A 731 -17.37 -3.45 -19.91
C ASP A 731 -16.09 -3.90 -20.63
N ARG A 732 -15.03 -4.11 -19.85
CA ARG A 732 -13.79 -4.72 -20.34
C ARG A 732 -13.79 -6.20 -20.00
N TYR A 733 -14.09 -7.03 -21.00
CA TYR A 733 -14.01 -8.49 -20.86
C TYR A 733 -12.60 -8.99 -20.60
N ASP A 734 -12.36 -9.33 -19.35
CA ASP A 734 -11.25 -10.08 -18.84
C ASP A 734 -11.68 -10.78 -17.55
N ARG A 735 -10.76 -11.48 -16.89
CA ARG A 735 -11.05 -12.20 -15.64
C ARG A 735 -11.69 -11.32 -14.56
N TRP A 736 -11.36 -10.02 -14.51
CA TRP A 736 -11.88 -9.12 -13.49
C TRP A 736 -13.36 -8.80 -13.73
N HIS A 737 -13.78 -8.69 -14.99
CA HIS A 737 -15.19 -8.48 -15.31
C HIS A 737 -16.05 -9.63 -14.77
N PHE A 738 -15.73 -10.88 -15.12
CA PHE A 738 -16.49 -12.04 -14.66
C PHE A 738 -16.40 -12.24 -13.14
N ALA A 739 -15.22 -12.03 -12.56
CA ALA A 739 -15.02 -12.13 -11.11
C ALA A 739 -15.90 -11.16 -10.33
N LEU A 740 -15.89 -9.88 -10.71
CA LEU A 740 -16.69 -8.86 -10.05
C LEU A 740 -18.18 -9.06 -10.31
N ARG A 741 -18.56 -9.48 -11.53
CA ARG A 741 -19.95 -9.74 -11.90
C ARG A 741 -20.59 -10.84 -11.06
N TYR A 742 -19.85 -11.91 -10.82
CA TYR A 742 -20.37 -13.10 -10.12
C TYR A 742 -19.90 -13.23 -8.67
N GLY A 743 -19.13 -12.27 -8.16
CA GLY A 743 -18.63 -12.27 -6.78
C GLY A 743 -17.66 -13.42 -6.49
N VAL A 744 -16.81 -13.78 -7.45
CA VAL A 744 -15.83 -14.89 -7.35
C VAL A 744 -14.39 -14.39 -7.47
N ASP A 745 -13.42 -15.26 -7.17
CA ASP A 745 -12.00 -14.93 -7.34
C ASP A 745 -11.65 -14.82 -8.84
N PRO A 746 -10.95 -13.77 -9.30
CA PRO A 746 -10.47 -13.68 -10.69
C PRO A 746 -9.51 -14.79 -11.12
N ASP A 747 -8.85 -15.49 -10.20
CA ASP A 747 -8.04 -16.67 -10.52
C ASP A 747 -8.92 -17.92 -10.80
N ASP A 748 -10.21 -17.89 -10.45
CA ASP A 748 -11.19 -18.94 -10.76
C ASP A 748 -11.93 -18.72 -12.10
N ILE A 749 -11.44 -17.80 -12.94
CA ILE A 749 -12.03 -17.51 -14.26
C ILE A 749 -11.12 -18.02 -15.38
N ALA A 750 -11.68 -18.86 -16.25
CA ALA A 750 -11.07 -19.27 -17.50
C ALA A 750 -11.78 -18.64 -18.70
N ILE A 751 -10.99 -18.10 -19.65
CA ILE A 751 -11.49 -17.50 -20.89
C ILE A 751 -10.70 -18.10 -22.06
N ALA A 752 -11.38 -18.87 -22.91
CA ALA A 752 -10.85 -19.40 -24.15
C ALA A 752 -11.28 -18.54 -25.33
N GLN A 753 -10.42 -18.38 -26.34
CA GLN A 753 -10.76 -17.68 -27.57
C GLN A 753 -10.20 -18.40 -28.78
N GLY A 754 -11.01 -18.49 -29.83
CA GLY A 754 -10.65 -19.19 -31.05
C GLY A 754 -10.40 -20.67 -30.83
N PHE A 755 -9.40 -21.20 -31.51
CA PHE A 755 -9.17 -22.64 -31.56
C PHE A 755 -8.21 -23.12 -30.46
N ASP A 756 -7.20 -22.34 -30.10
CA ASP A 756 -6.10 -22.82 -29.27
C ASP A 756 -5.54 -21.76 -28.30
N THR A 757 -6.24 -20.64 -28.11
CA THR A 757 -5.78 -19.56 -27.22
C THR A 757 -6.58 -19.49 -25.93
N LEU A 758 -5.87 -19.31 -24.82
CA LEU A 758 -6.45 -19.03 -23.52
C LEU A 758 -6.06 -17.60 -23.13
N ARG A 759 -7.04 -16.74 -22.85
CA ARG A 759 -6.86 -15.36 -22.38
C ARG A 759 -6.83 -15.23 -20.85
N ALA A 760 -7.40 -16.20 -20.14
CA ALA A 760 -7.34 -16.33 -18.69
C ALA A 760 -7.57 -17.79 -18.30
N GLY A 761 -7.00 -18.22 -17.17
CA GLY A 761 -7.12 -19.58 -16.66
C GLY A 761 -5.80 -20.37 -16.68
N THR A 762 -5.89 -21.69 -16.53
CA THR A 762 -4.75 -22.59 -16.39
C THR A 762 -4.54 -23.49 -17.61
N PRO A 763 -3.37 -24.14 -17.77
CA PRO A 763 -3.17 -25.15 -18.80
C PRO A 763 -4.21 -26.29 -18.77
N ALA A 764 -4.75 -26.63 -17.59
CA ALA A 764 -5.81 -27.64 -17.47
C ALA A 764 -7.13 -27.17 -18.12
N ASP A 765 -7.43 -25.86 -18.06
CA ASP A 765 -8.60 -25.30 -18.73
C ASP A 765 -8.46 -25.34 -20.25
N LEU A 766 -7.26 -25.09 -20.78
CA LEU A 766 -6.97 -25.24 -22.21
C LEU A 766 -7.14 -26.70 -22.66
N GLN A 767 -6.67 -27.67 -21.85
CA GLN A 767 -6.89 -29.10 -22.12
C GLN A 767 -8.38 -29.46 -22.10
N ARG A 768 -9.15 -28.90 -21.15
CA ARG A 768 -10.60 -29.09 -21.08
C ARG A 768 -11.31 -28.51 -22.30
N TYR A 769 -10.91 -27.33 -22.77
CA TYR A 769 -11.45 -26.74 -23.99
C TYR A 769 -11.12 -27.60 -25.23
N GLU A 770 -9.89 -28.08 -25.33
CA GLU A 770 -9.51 -29.00 -26.41
C GLU A 770 -10.32 -30.31 -26.35
N ALA A 771 -10.54 -30.88 -25.17
CA ALA A 771 -11.38 -32.07 -25.03
C ALA A 771 -12.82 -31.83 -25.52
N LEU A 772 -13.41 -30.66 -25.26
CA LEU A 772 -14.70 -30.26 -25.83
C LEU A 772 -14.65 -30.24 -27.37
N ARG A 773 -13.62 -29.62 -27.95
CA ARG A 773 -13.45 -29.57 -29.41
C ARG A 773 -13.27 -30.97 -30.01
N GLN A 774 -12.52 -31.85 -29.35
CA GLN A 774 -12.33 -33.23 -29.77
C GLN A 774 -13.66 -34.01 -29.78
N LEU A 775 -14.51 -33.83 -28.76
CA LEU A 775 -15.85 -34.41 -28.72
C LEU A 775 -16.72 -33.91 -29.88
N ILE A 776 -16.68 -32.61 -30.19
CA ILE A 776 -17.53 -32.00 -31.22
C ILE A 776 -17.08 -32.40 -32.64
N PHE A 777 -15.78 -32.32 -32.94
CA PHE A 777 -15.28 -32.46 -34.32
C PHE A 777 -14.77 -33.86 -34.68
N HIS A 778 -14.30 -34.64 -33.69
CA HIS A 778 -13.62 -35.91 -33.95
C HIS A 778 -14.35 -37.12 -33.39
N ARG A 779 -15.43 -36.91 -32.61
CA ARG A 779 -16.39 -37.97 -32.25
C ARG A 779 -17.66 -37.80 -33.05
N ASN A 780 -18.67 -38.64 -32.81
CA ASN A 780 -19.96 -38.56 -33.49
C ASN A 780 -21.01 -37.93 -32.56
N PRO A 781 -21.33 -36.63 -32.67
CA PRO A 781 -22.34 -35.99 -31.81
C PRO A 781 -23.75 -36.53 -32.01
N ALA A 782 -24.02 -37.29 -33.08
CA ALA A 782 -25.31 -37.98 -33.24
C ALA A 782 -25.53 -39.09 -32.20
N ASP A 783 -24.45 -39.60 -31.60
CA ASP A 783 -24.52 -40.55 -30.47
C ASP A 783 -24.94 -39.83 -29.18
N ALA A 784 -25.88 -40.43 -28.45
CA ALA A 784 -26.46 -39.84 -27.24
C ALA A 784 -25.44 -39.69 -26.11
N ALA A 785 -24.48 -40.61 -25.98
CA ALA A 785 -23.44 -40.50 -24.94
C ALA A 785 -22.45 -39.38 -25.24
N THR A 786 -22.04 -39.25 -26.51
CA THR A 786 -21.19 -38.15 -26.98
C THR A 786 -21.87 -36.80 -26.79
N TYR A 787 -23.16 -36.68 -27.15
CA TYR A 787 -23.93 -35.46 -26.96
C TYR A 787 -24.09 -35.07 -25.47
N ARG A 788 -24.31 -36.04 -24.57
CA ARG A 788 -24.32 -35.79 -23.12
C ARG A 788 -22.97 -35.27 -22.63
N ALA A 789 -21.87 -35.91 -23.03
CA ALA A 789 -20.53 -35.47 -22.66
C ALA A 789 -20.23 -34.03 -23.14
N ILE A 790 -20.71 -33.64 -24.33
CA ILE A 790 -20.63 -32.25 -24.80
C ILE A 790 -21.46 -31.33 -23.91
N SER A 791 -22.70 -31.71 -23.57
CA SER A 791 -23.62 -30.92 -22.75
C SER A 791 -23.19 -30.76 -21.28
N ASP A 792 -22.34 -31.66 -20.80
CA ASP A 792 -21.69 -31.57 -19.48
C ASP A 792 -20.51 -30.58 -19.48
N MET A 793 -20.00 -30.21 -20.66
CA MET A 793 -18.85 -29.31 -20.83
C MET A 793 -19.22 -27.95 -21.41
N LEU A 794 -20.27 -27.87 -22.22
CA LEU A 794 -20.76 -26.68 -22.91
C LEU A 794 -22.21 -26.43 -22.51
N ASP A 795 -22.52 -25.18 -22.15
CA ASP A 795 -23.88 -24.74 -21.99
C ASP A 795 -24.56 -24.66 -23.37
N ILE A 796 -25.35 -25.68 -23.68
CA ILE A 796 -26.00 -25.84 -24.99
C ILE A 796 -27.01 -24.72 -25.26
N ASP A 797 -27.69 -24.20 -24.24
CA ASP A 797 -28.68 -23.13 -24.43
C ASP A 797 -28.02 -21.80 -24.73
N ASN A 798 -27.01 -21.44 -23.94
CA ASN A 798 -26.20 -20.27 -24.20
C ASN A 798 -25.55 -20.32 -25.60
N PHE A 799 -25.00 -21.48 -26.00
CA PHE A 799 -24.46 -21.65 -27.34
C PHE A 799 -25.54 -21.50 -28.43
N THR A 800 -26.71 -22.12 -28.25
CA THR A 800 -27.83 -22.09 -29.20
C THR A 800 -28.33 -20.66 -29.43
N ASP A 801 -28.49 -19.88 -28.36
CA ASP A 801 -28.95 -18.50 -28.46
C ASP A 801 -27.90 -17.59 -29.10
N TRP A 802 -26.63 -17.76 -28.76
CA TRP A 802 -25.52 -17.02 -29.38
C TRP A 802 -25.45 -17.25 -30.89
N ILE A 803 -25.52 -18.52 -31.33
CA ILE A 803 -25.41 -18.87 -32.75
C ILE A 803 -26.65 -18.42 -33.53
N ILE A 804 -27.85 -18.54 -32.95
CA ILE A 804 -29.11 -18.03 -33.53
C ILE A 804 -29.02 -16.52 -33.74
N ALA A 805 -28.60 -15.78 -32.71
CA ALA A 805 -28.53 -14.32 -32.78
C ALA A 805 -27.57 -13.85 -33.88
N GLY A 806 -26.39 -14.44 -33.98
CA GLY A 806 -25.46 -14.08 -35.04
C GLY A 806 -25.99 -14.41 -36.44
N ILE A 807 -26.63 -15.59 -36.62
CA ILE A 807 -27.20 -15.99 -37.92
C ILE A 807 -28.32 -15.02 -38.30
N TYR A 808 -29.19 -14.69 -37.36
CA TYR A 808 -30.27 -13.75 -37.55
C TYR A 808 -29.75 -12.37 -37.95
N LEU A 809 -28.78 -11.84 -37.21
CA LEU A 809 -28.24 -10.49 -37.42
C LEU A 809 -27.31 -10.38 -38.63
N ASN A 810 -27.08 -11.44 -39.41
CA ASN A 810 -26.04 -11.45 -40.45
C ASN A 810 -24.71 -10.93 -39.87
N TYR A 811 -24.33 -11.40 -38.69
CA TYR A 811 -22.99 -11.11 -38.19
C TYR A 811 -21.99 -11.64 -39.22
N GLN A 812 -21.04 -10.84 -39.70
CA GLN A 812 -20.14 -11.28 -40.79
C GLN A 812 -18.76 -11.69 -40.32
N ASP A 813 -18.43 -11.45 -39.05
CA ASP A 813 -17.07 -11.63 -38.53
C ASP A 813 -16.93 -12.92 -37.71
N TRP A 814 -17.47 -14.02 -38.25
CA TRP A 814 -17.38 -15.35 -37.66
C TRP A 814 -15.99 -15.95 -37.91
N GLY A 815 -15.01 -15.52 -37.12
CA GLY A 815 -13.68 -16.15 -37.06
C GLY A 815 -13.34 -16.73 -35.69
N SER A 816 -12.23 -17.47 -35.62
CA SER A 816 -11.55 -17.83 -34.36
C SER A 816 -11.40 -16.61 -33.45
N LYS A 817 -11.11 -15.46 -34.03
CA LYS A 817 -10.91 -14.18 -33.34
C LYS A 817 -12.14 -13.67 -32.59
N HIS A 818 -13.36 -14.04 -32.97
CA HIS A 818 -14.59 -13.53 -32.32
C HIS A 818 -15.43 -14.63 -31.70
N THR A 819 -14.87 -15.84 -31.59
CA THR A 819 -15.44 -16.95 -30.82
C THR A 819 -14.75 -16.98 -29.45
N GLN A 820 -15.38 -16.38 -28.43
CA GLN A 820 -14.86 -16.38 -27.06
C GLN A 820 -15.82 -17.12 -26.13
N LEU A 821 -15.25 -17.95 -25.26
CA LEU A 821 -15.95 -18.70 -24.23
C LEU A 821 -15.35 -18.41 -22.86
N TRP A 822 -16.17 -18.41 -21.83
CA TRP A 822 -15.73 -18.33 -20.45
C TRP A 822 -16.29 -19.48 -19.61
N ARG A 823 -15.63 -19.79 -18.50
CA ARG A 823 -16.14 -20.70 -17.46
C ARG A 823 -15.61 -20.33 -16.09
N TYR A 824 -16.35 -20.71 -15.05
CA TYR A 824 -15.87 -20.73 -13.67
C TYR A 824 -15.08 -22.02 -13.40
N THR A 825 -13.99 -21.94 -12.66
CA THR A 825 -13.09 -23.07 -12.39
C THR A 825 -12.99 -23.43 -10.91
N GLY A 826 -13.52 -22.59 -10.01
CA GLY A 826 -13.46 -22.77 -8.57
C GLY A 826 -14.32 -23.94 -8.07
N ALA A 827 -14.04 -24.36 -6.84
CA ALA A 827 -14.67 -25.52 -6.22
C ALA A 827 -16.05 -25.18 -5.65
N GLY A 828 -17.11 -25.57 -6.37
CA GLY A 828 -18.50 -25.36 -5.97
C GLY A 828 -18.99 -23.94 -6.30
N ALA A 829 -20.22 -23.83 -6.81
CA ALA A 829 -20.81 -22.54 -7.15
C ALA A 829 -21.16 -21.76 -5.87
N PRO A 830 -20.56 -20.58 -5.60
CA PRO A 830 -21.07 -19.72 -4.55
C PRO A 830 -22.55 -19.41 -4.82
N ASN A 831 -23.39 -19.72 -3.83
CA ASN A 831 -24.85 -19.50 -3.85
C ASN A 831 -25.67 -20.30 -4.87
N GLY A 832 -25.16 -21.41 -5.41
CA GLY A 832 -25.93 -22.28 -6.32
C GLY A 832 -26.33 -21.59 -7.63
N ALA A 833 -25.57 -20.58 -8.05
CA ALA A 833 -25.80 -19.88 -9.30
C ALA A 833 -25.58 -20.81 -10.51
N ASP A 834 -26.62 -21.00 -11.33
CA ASP A 834 -26.63 -21.94 -12.47
C ASP A 834 -25.49 -21.70 -13.48
N HIS A 835 -24.92 -20.50 -13.51
CA HIS A 835 -23.84 -20.10 -14.42
C HIS A 835 -22.41 -20.32 -13.88
N LEU A 836 -22.28 -20.81 -12.63
CA LEU A 836 -21.00 -21.17 -12.01
C LEU A 836 -20.82 -22.71 -11.91
N ASP A 837 -21.50 -23.45 -12.78
CA ASP A 837 -21.47 -24.92 -12.90
C ASP A 837 -20.20 -25.48 -13.59
N GLY A 838 -19.28 -24.60 -13.99
CA GLY A 838 -18.04 -24.96 -14.66
C GLY A 838 -18.14 -25.31 -16.15
N LYS A 839 -19.32 -25.17 -16.76
CA LYS A 839 -19.49 -25.30 -18.21
C LYS A 839 -18.94 -24.09 -18.96
N TRP A 840 -18.49 -24.33 -20.18
CA TRP A 840 -18.14 -23.27 -21.13
C TRP A 840 -19.40 -22.55 -21.62
N ARG A 841 -19.33 -21.22 -21.67
CA ARG A 841 -20.39 -20.34 -22.16
C ARG A 841 -19.81 -19.35 -23.16
N MET A 842 -20.49 -19.18 -24.29
CA MET A 842 -20.23 -18.12 -25.26
C MET A 842 -20.40 -16.74 -24.63
N THR A 843 -19.63 -15.78 -25.13
CA THR A 843 -19.77 -14.36 -24.81
C THR A 843 -20.02 -13.58 -26.10
N ALA A 844 -20.94 -12.61 -26.08
CA ALA A 844 -21.11 -11.70 -27.20
C ALA A 844 -19.95 -10.68 -27.23
N ILE A 845 -19.13 -10.71 -28.29
CA ILE A 845 -18.01 -9.79 -28.49
C ILE A 845 -18.00 -9.26 -29.92
N ASP A 846 -17.57 -8.01 -30.08
CA ASP A 846 -17.29 -7.36 -31.37
C ASP A 846 -18.37 -7.60 -32.44
N MET A 847 -19.60 -7.21 -32.15
CA MET A 847 -20.77 -7.40 -33.03
C MET A 847 -20.93 -6.28 -34.07
N ASP A 848 -19.86 -5.54 -34.38
CA ASP A 848 -19.89 -4.41 -35.32
C ASP A 848 -20.16 -4.84 -36.78
N GLY A 849 -19.93 -6.12 -37.08
CA GLY A 849 -20.29 -6.78 -38.32
C GLY A 849 -21.76 -7.18 -38.46
N ALA A 850 -22.63 -6.89 -37.49
CA ALA A 850 -24.07 -7.15 -37.55
C ALA A 850 -24.81 -6.24 -38.55
N PHE A 851 -26.04 -6.63 -38.89
CA PHE A 851 -26.94 -5.95 -39.83
C PHE A 851 -26.41 -5.88 -41.27
N GLY A 852 -25.63 -6.88 -41.70
CA GLY A 852 -25.17 -6.96 -43.08
C GLY A 852 -24.13 -5.91 -43.46
N ARG A 853 -22.95 -5.98 -42.83
CA ARG A 853 -21.80 -5.12 -43.16
C ARG A 853 -21.49 -5.13 -44.67
N GLY A 854 -21.07 -3.99 -45.20
CA GLY A 854 -20.69 -3.86 -46.62
C GLY A 854 -21.87 -3.75 -47.60
N GLY A 855 -23.10 -3.51 -47.11
CA GLY A 855 -24.29 -3.38 -47.97
C GLY A 855 -24.97 -4.71 -48.27
N VAL A 856 -24.71 -5.73 -47.46
CA VAL A 856 -25.36 -7.04 -47.58
C VAL A 856 -26.78 -6.95 -47.03
N GLY A 857 -27.77 -7.34 -47.84
CA GLY A 857 -29.18 -7.21 -47.49
C GLY A 857 -29.71 -8.28 -46.52
N PRO A 858 -30.95 -8.09 -46.03
CA PRO A 858 -31.64 -9.03 -45.15
C PRO A 858 -31.95 -10.38 -45.80
N GLU A 859 -31.84 -10.52 -47.12
CA GLU A 859 -32.08 -11.76 -47.87
C GLU A 859 -30.93 -12.77 -47.84
N VAL A 860 -29.74 -12.39 -47.36
CA VAL A 860 -28.59 -13.31 -47.40
C VAL A 860 -28.76 -14.49 -46.44
N ASN A 861 -28.65 -15.71 -46.96
CA ASN A 861 -28.81 -16.96 -46.21
C ASN A 861 -27.53 -17.32 -45.42
N TYR A 862 -27.36 -16.66 -44.28
CA TYR A 862 -26.22 -16.90 -43.39
C TYR A 862 -26.34 -18.22 -42.60
N LEU A 863 -27.55 -18.77 -42.48
CA LEU A 863 -27.77 -20.11 -41.91
C LEU A 863 -27.01 -21.15 -42.72
N GLN A 864 -27.15 -21.13 -44.05
CA GLN A 864 -26.42 -22.02 -44.95
C GLN A 864 -24.91 -21.91 -44.73
N THR A 865 -24.38 -20.69 -44.65
CA THR A 865 -22.94 -20.45 -44.43
C THR A 865 -22.46 -21.07 -43.12
N ILE A 866 -23.11 -20.77 -42.00
CA ILE A 866 -22.63 -21.20 -40.67
C ILE A 866 -22.91 -22.69 -40.42
N ALA A 867 -24.06 -23.20 -40.83
CA ALA A 867 -24.44 -24.59 -40.61
C ALA A 867 -23.65 -25.58 -41.46
N THR A 868 -22.98 -25.13 -42.53
CA THR A 868 -22.10 -25.96 -43.36
C THR A 868 -20.62 -25.69 -43.16
N TRP A 869 -20.24 -24.70 -42.34
CA TRP A 869 -18.83 -24.39 -42.08
C TRP A 869 -18.17 -25.52 -41.25
N PRO A 870 -17.15 -26.22 -41.78
CA PRO A 870 -16.59 -27.42 -41.12
C PRO A 870 -15.96 -27.19 -39.74
N THR A 871 -15.56 -25.95 -39.44
CA THR A 871 -14.80 -25.60 -38.23
C THR A 871 -15.65 -24.97 -37.12
N TYR A 872 -16.98 -24.88 -37.29
CA TYR A 872 -17.90 -24.36 -36.27
C TYR A 872 -18.67 -25.47 -35.56
N PHE A 873 -18.94 -25.28 -34.27
CA PHE A 873 -19.64 -26.27 -33.44
C PHE A 873 -21.05 -26.61 -33.94
N LEU A 874 -21.70 -25.69 -34.66
CA LEU A 874 -23.07 -25.89 -35.14
C LEU A 874 -23.20 -27.08 -36.10
N SER A 875 -22.31 -27.18 -37.10
CA SER A 875 -22.45 -28.20 -38.16
C SER A 875 -22.41 -29.64 -37.62
N PRO A 876 -21.46 -30.03 -36.75
CA PRO A 876 -21.50 -31.35 -36.11
C PRO A 876 -22.70 -31.55 -35.17
N LEU A 877 -23.09 -30.53 -34.40
CA LEU A 877 -24.20 -30.63 -33.45
C LEU A 877 -25.55 -30.84 -34.13
N LEU A 878 -25.78 -30.24 -35.31
CA LEU A 878 -27.02 -30.42 -36.10
C LEU A 878 -27.22 -31.86 -36.60
N ARG A 879 -26.20 -32.73 -36.53
CA ARG A 879 -26.33 -34.17 -36.83
C ARG A 879 -27.08 -34.93 -35.73
N ASN A 880 -27.15 -34.36 -34.53
CA ASN A 880 -27.94 -34.91 -33.44
C ASN A 880 -29.41 -34.49 -33.59
N ALA A 881 -30.32 -35.45 -33.73
CA ALA A 881 -31.74 -35.17 -33.95
C ALA A 881 -32.36 -34.32 -32.83
N HIS A 882 -32.04 -34.60 -31.56
CA HIS A 882 -32.56 -33.82 -30.42
C HIS A 882 -32.07 -32.38 -30.43
N TYR A 883 -30.78 -32.16 -30.71
CA TYR A 883 -30.26 -30.79 -30.80
C TYR A 883 -30.82 -30.05 -32.02
N ARG A 884 -30.98 -30.72 -33.15
CA ARG A 884 -31.59 -30.12 -34.35
C ARG A 884 -33.00 -29.64 -34.08
N ASP A 885 -33.82 -30.46 -33.42
CA ASP A 885 -35.19 -30.08 -33.06
C ASP A 885 -35.19 -28.92 -32.07
N ARG A 886 -34.29 -28.95 -31.06
CA ARG A 886 -34.08 -27.83 -30.12
C ARG A 886 -33.73 -26.53 -30.85
N PHE A 887 -32.75 -26.59 -31.75
CA PHE A 887 -32.29 -25.44 -32.52
C PHE A 887 -33.42 -24.84 -33.35
N LEU A 888 -34.18 -25.67 -34.07
CA LEU A 888 -35.33 -25.25 -34.88
C LEU A 888 -36.41 -24.57 -34.02
N SER A 889 -36.83 -25.22 -32.93
CA SER A 889 -37.84 -24.67 -32.03
C SER A 889 -37.37 -23.35 -31.41
N ARG A 890 -36.12 -23.29 -30.94
CA ARG A 890 -35.58 -22.08 -30.30
C ARG A 890 -35.39 -20.94 -31.30
N PHE A 891 -35.04 -21.22 -32.56
CA PHE A 891 -34.93 -20.19 -33.58
C PHE A 891 -36.32 -19.65 -33.96
N ALA A 892 -37.32 -20.52 -34.09
CA ALA A 892 -38.70 -20.08 -34.29
C ALA A 892 -39.19 -19.20 -33.13
N ASP A 893 -38.89 -19.56 -31.89
CA ASP A 893 -39.20 -18.75 -30.71
C ASP A 893 -38.54 -17.37 -30.78
N ALA A 894 -37.25 -17.31 -31.15
CA ALA A 894 -36.49 -16.06 -31.26
C ALA A 894 -37.10 -15.11 -32.31
N ILE A 895 -37.44 -15.64 -33.50
CA ILE A 895 -38.07 -14.88 -34.60
C ILE A 895 -39.42 -14.29 -34.17
N ASN A 896 -40.21 -15.03 -33.38
CA ASN A 896 -41.52 -14.59 -32.93
C ASN A 896 -41.50 -13.71 -31.67
N THR A 897 -40.33 -13.46 -31.08
CA THR A 897 -40.19 -12.68 -29.83
C THR A 897 -39.18 -11.56 -29.99
N VAL A 898 -37.94 -11.78 -29.58
CA VAL A 898 -36.86 -10.76 -29.56
C VAL A 898 -36.52 -10.26 -30.96
N PHE A 899 -36.73 -11.08 -31.98
CA PHE A 899 -36.52 -10.70 -33.37
C PHE A 899 -37.82 -10.37 -34.11
N ALA A 900 -38.94 -10.24 -33.42
CA ALA A 900 -40.15 -9.70 -34.02
C ALA A 900 -39.87 -8.27 -34.54
N PRO A 901 -40.37 -7.90 -35.74
CA PRO A 901 -40.02 -6.62 -36.38
C PRO A 901 -40.14 -5.40 -35.47
N ASP A 902 -41.31 -5.20 -34.85
CA ASP A 902 -41.60 -4.03 -34.03
C ASP A 902 -40.70 -3.95 -32.80
N HIS A 903 -40.45 -5.10 -32.15
CA HIS A 903 -39.59 -5.18 -30.97
C HIS A 903 -38.13 -4.88 -31.31
N ALA A 904 -37.58 -5.55 -32.33
CA ALA A 904 -36.19 -5.35 -32.71
C ALA A 904 -35.89 -3.92 -33.18
N VAL A 905 -36.83 -3.30 -33.92
CA VAL A 905 -36.73 -1.88 -34.31
C VAL A 905 -36.82 -0.97 -33.08
N ALA A 906 -37.73 -1.23 -32.14
CA ALA A 906 -37.82 -0.46 -30.90
C ALA A 906 -36.51 -0.51 -30.08
N VAL A 907 -35.81 -1.66 -30.07
CA VAL A 907 -34.49 -1.77 -29.43
C VAL A 907 -33.45 -0.90 -30.12
N LEU A 908 -33.42 -0.87 -31.46
CA LEU A 908 -32.53 0.02 -32.23
C LEU A 908 -32.82 1.50 -31.93
N ASP A 909 -34.09 1.89 -31.97
CA ASP A 909 -34.52 3.29 -31.77
C ASP A 909 -34.22 3.76 -30.34
N ARG A 910 -34.44 2.92 -29.33
CA ARG A 910 -34.08 3.20 -27.93
C ARG A 910 -32.62 3.65 -27.78
N PHE A 911 -31.68 3.01 -28.49
CA PHE A 911 -30.26 3.40 -28.42
C PHE A 911 -29.90 4.55 -29.34
N ALA A 912 -30.61 4.71 -30.46
CA ALA A 912 -30.44 5.87 -31.34
C ALA A 912 -30.87 7.16 -30.64
N ASP A 913 -31.97 7.13 -29.89
CA ASP A 913 -32.54 8.28 -29.17
C ASP A 913 -31.65 8.78 -28.02
N GLN A 914 -30.76 7.93 -27.49
CA GLN A 914 -29.77 8.33 -26.49
C GLN A 914 -28.60 9.14 -27.07
N VAL A 915 -28.47 9.22 -28.40
CA VAL A 915 -27.36 9.89 -29.08
C VAL A 915 -27.91 11.15 -29.76
N PRO A 916 -27.73 12.34 -29.16
CA PRO A 916 -28.27 13.57 -29.74
C PRO A 916 -27.55 13.91 -31.04
N ARG A 917 -28.28 14.54 -31.96
CA ARG A 917 -27.73 14.99 -33.25
C ARG A 917 -26.47 15.85 -33.10
N SER A 918 -26.46 16.78 -32.14
CA SER A 918 -25.32 17.67 -31.87
C SER A 918 -24.04 16.91 -31.52
N LEU A 919 -24.14 15.80 -30.78
CA LEU A 919 -23.00 14.95 -30.47
C LEU A 919 -22.43 14.26 -31.71
N VAL A 920 -23.30 13.82 -32.63
CA VAL A 920 -22.89 13.25 -33.91
C VAL A 920 -22.18 14.30 -34.76
N GLU A 921 -22.73 15.51 -34.86
CA GLU A 921 -22.15 16.64 -35.61
C GLU A 921 -20.75 17.00 -35.10
N ASP A 922 -20.58 17.19 -33.79
CA ASP A 922 -19.28 17.54 -33.21
C ASP A 922 -18.26 16.39 -33.36
N THR A 923 -18.71 15.13 -33.29
CA THR A 923 -17.84 13.98 -33.52
C THR A 923 -17.42 13.86 -35.00
N ILE A 924 -18.31 14.21 -35.93
CA ILE A 924 -17.99 14.27 -37.37
C ILE A 924 -16.97 15.38 -37.60
N ASN A 925 -17.22 16.59 -37.10
CA ASN A 925 -16.30 17.72 -37.21
C ASN A 925 -14.91 17.37 -36.65
N ARG A 926 -14.83 16.68 -35.50
CA ARG A 926 -13.55 16.29 -34.90
C ARG A 926 -12.75 15.25 -35.69
N TRP A 927 -13.43 14.27 -36.31
CA TRP A 927 -12.77 13.06 -36.83
C TRP A 927 -12.94 12.80 -38.32
N GLY A 928 -13.88 13.46 -39.00
CA GLY A 928 -14.18 13.25 -40.42
C GLY A 928 -14.66 11.82 -40.76
N HIS A 929 -15.23 11.12 -39.79
CA HIS A 929 -15.54 9.68 -39.92
C HIS A 929 -16.79 9.40 -40.77
N LEU A 930 -17.65 10.40 -40.95
CA LEU A 930 -18.77 10.43 -41.89
C LEU A 930 -18.74 11.79 -42.61
N PRO A 931 -19.30 11.90 -43.84
CA PRO A 931 -19.38 13.18 -44.53
C PRO A 931 -20.26 14.21 -43.82
N ASP A 932 -21.41 13.78 -43.30
CA ASP A 932 -22.38 14.62 -42.59
C ASP A 932 -23.37 13.74 -41.80
N THR A 933 -24.30 14.38 -41.07
CA THR A 933 -25.33 13.70 -40.28
C THR A 933 -26.37 12.95 -41.10
N SER A 934 -26.63 13.32 -42.35
CA SER A 934 -27.59 12.61 -43.21
C SER A 934 -27.12 11.19 -43.53
N HIS A 935 -25.81 10.97 -43.62
CA HIS A 935 -25.24 9.64 -43.79
C HIS A 935 -25.51 8.77 -42.56
N TRP A 936 -25.35 9.32 -41.35
CA TRP A 936 -25.66 8.62 -40.12
C TRP A 936 -27.13 8.17 -40.07
N GLU A 937 -28.06 9.07 -40.43
CA GLU A 937 -29.50 8.78 -40.52
C GLU A 937 -29.80 7.67 -41.55
N GLN A 938 -29.20 7.75 -42.74
CA GLN A 938 -29.34 6.69 -43.76
C GLN A 938 -28.81 5.33 -43.25
N HIS A 939 -27.74 5.34 -42.46
CA HIS A 939 -27.17 4.12 -41.87
C HIS A 939 -28.07 3.51 -40.78
N LEU A 940 -28.83 4.33 -40.06
CA LEU A 940 -29.88 3.86 -39.14
C LEU A 940 -31.04 3.26 -39.91
N GLU A 941 -31.51 3.96 -40.95
CA GLU A 941 -32.66 3.51 -41.72
C GLU A 941 -32.40 2.17 -42.43
N ARG A 942 -31.18 1.96 -42.94
CA ARG A 942 -30.78 0.64 -43.46
C ARG A 942 -30.86 -0.48 -42.41
N LYS A 943 -30.62 -0.18 -41.13
CA LYS A 943 -30.75 -1.18 -40.05
C LYS A 943 -32.20 -1.43 -39.69
N ARG A 944 -33.05 -0.39 -39.72
CA ARG A 944 -34.51 -0.56 -39.59
C ARG A 944 -35.04 -1.44 -40.70
N ASP A 945 -34.74 -1.15 -41.97
CA ASP A 945 -35.16 -1.98 -43.11
C ASP A 945 -34.68 -3.43 -42.98
N PHE A 946 -33.41 -3.62 -42.55
CA PHE A 946 -32.88 -4.94 -42.27
C PHE A 946 -33.74 -5.68 -41.23
N LEU A 947 -33.98 -5.08 -40.06
CA LEU A 947 -34.72 -5.70 -38.96
C LEU A 947 -36.19 -5.97 -39.33
N LEU A 948 -36.82 -5.08 -40.09
CA LEU A 948 -38.21 -5.25 -40.53
C LEU A 948 -38.38 -6.44 -41.48
N ARG A 949 -37.43 -6.63 -42.41
CA ARG A 949 -37.55 -7.63 -43.48
C ARG A 949 -36.91 -8.98 -43.15
N ARG A 950 -35.96 -9.01 -42.21
CA ARG A 950 -35.17 -10.20 -41.88
C ARG A 950 -36.01 -11.42 -41.42
N PRO A 951 -37.09 -11.28 -40.62
CA PRO A 951 -37.90 -12.43 -40.19
C PRO A 951 -38.45 -13.27 -41.35
N THR A 952 -38.99 -12.61 -42.38
CA THR A 952 -39.56 -13.28 -43.56
C THR A 952 -38.52 -14.14 -44.27
N TYR A 953 -37.33 -13.59 -44.51
CA TYR A 953 -36.24 -14.35 -45.13
C TYR A 953 -35.76 -15.49 -44.23
N MET A 954 -35.70 -15.27 -42.92
CA MET A 954 -35.23 -16.31 -42.00
C MET A 954 -36.18 -17.50 -41.93
N HIS A 955 -37.50 -17.28 -41.96
CA HIS A 955 -38.47 -18.37 -42.08
C HIS A 955 -38.24 -19.20 -43.33
N GLN A 956 -38.03 -18.55 -44.48
CA GLN A 956 -37.77 -19.24 -45.74
C GLN A 956 -36.44 -20.02 -45.68
N HIS A 957 -35.38 -19.42 -45.15
CA HIS A 957 -34.09 -20.08 -45.02
C HIS A 957 -34.16 -21.33 -44.14
N LEU A 958 -34.91 -21.30 -43.04
CA LEU A 958 -35.12 -22.46 -42.17
C LEU A 958 -35.89 -23.58 -42.89
N VAL A 959 -36.95 -23.22 -43.62
CA VAL A 959 -37.74 -24.16 -44.42
C VAL A 959 -36.86 -24.84 -45.47
N ASP A 960 -36.10 -24.07 -46.23
CA ASP A 960 -35.27 -24.59 -47.32
C ASP A 960 -34.11 -25.44 -46.78
N PHE A 961 -33.39 -24.95 -45.76
CA PHE A 961 -32.21 -25.63 -45.23
C PHE A 961 -32.55 -26.98 -44.59
N PHE A 962 -33.63 -27.05 -43.81
CA PHE A 962 -34.05 -28.26 -43.12
C PHE A 962 -35.07 -29.10 -43.89
N GLN A 963 -35.44 -28.69 -45.11
CA GLN A 963 -36.44 -29.36 -45.95
C GLN A 963 -37.79 -29.54 -45.24
N LEU A 964 -38.24 -28.48 -44.55
CA LEU A 964 -39.52 -28.48 -43.84
C LEU A 964 -40.68 -28.30 -44.84
N PRO A 965 -41.89 -28.79 -44.52
CA PRO A 965 -43.05 -28.66 -45.42
C PRO A 965 -43.57 -27.22 -45.58
N GLY A 966 -43.17 -26.29 -44.71
CA GLY A 966 -43.58 -24.88 -44.74
C GLY A 966 -43.74 -24.29 -43.33
N THR A 967 -44.37 -23.13 -43.24
CA THR A 967 -44.73 -22.47 -41.97
C THR A 967 -46.23 -22.60 -41.69
N ALA A 968 -46.61 -22.50 -40.42
CA ALA A 968 -47.99 -22.43 -39.99
C ALA A 968 -48.15 -21.33 -38.93
N SER A 969 -49.25 -20.57 -39.01
CA SER A 969 -49.59 -19.56 -38.01
C SER A 969 -50.50 -20.16 -36.96
N LEU A 970 -50.14 -20.00 -35.68
CA LEU A 970 -50.92 -20.46 -34.54
C LEU A 970 -51.26 -19.27 -33.65
N THR A 971 -52.55 -19.09 -33.36
CA THR A 971 -53.01 -18.13 -32.35
C THR A 971 -53.27 -18.88 -31.05
N ILE A 972 -52.61 -18.46 -29.96
CA ILE A 972 -52.78 -19.05 -28.64
C ILE A 972 -53.29 -17.95 -27.70
N ALA A 973 -54.40 -18.21 -27.01
CA ALA A 973 -55.00 -17.29 -26.06
C ALA A 973 -55.32 -18.02 -24.74
N PRO A 974 -55.13 -17.38 -23.57
CA PRO A 974 -55.48 -17.99 -22.29
C PRO A 974 -57.01 -18.02 -22.15
N PHE A 975 -57.55 -19.15 -21.68
CA PHE A 975 -59.01 -19.35 -21.58
C PHE A 975 -59.66 -18.46 -20.51
N SER A 976 -58.95 -18.13 -19.42
CA SER A 976 -59.38 -17.17 -18.38
C SER A 976 -58.23 -16.86 -17.40
N GLY A 977 -57.41 -15.86 -17.71
CA GLY A 977 -56.25 -15.48 -16.89
C GLY A 977 -55.10 -16.52 -16.89
N GLY A 978 -53.89 -16.08 -16.55
CA GLY A 978 -52.67 -16.90 -16.51
C GLY A 978 -51.64 -16.54 -17.59
N THR A 979 -50.45 -17.15 -17.50
CA THR A 979 -49.36 -16.98 -18.46
C THR A 979 -49.28 -18.17 -19.42
N ILE A 980 -49.05 -17.90 -20.70
CA ILE A 980 -48.80 -18.96 -21.69
C ILE A 980 -47.30 -19.18 -21.76
N ARG A 981 -46.84 -20.42 -21.59
CA ARG A 981 -45.47 -20.82 -21.88
C ARG A 981 -45.45 -21.69 -23.14
N ILE A 982 -44.80 -21.21 -24.19
CA ILE A 982 -44.51 -21.95 -25.42
C ILE A 982 -43.02 -22.26 -25.40
N ASN A 983 -42.65 -23.54 -25.37
CA ASN A 983 -41.24 -23.96 -25.28
C ASN A 983 -40.52 -23.29 -24.08
N THR A 984 -39.50 -22.48 -24.35
CA THR A 984 -38.76 -21.69 -23.35
C THR A 984 -39.29 -20.25 -23.19
N VAL A 985 -40.24 -19.83 -24.02
CA VAL A 985 -40.81 -18.48 -24.00
C VAL A 985 -42.05 -18.44 -23.12
N THR A 986 -42.11 -17.45 -22.22
CA THR A 986 -43.35 -17.09 -21.53
C THR A 986 -43.92 -15.86 -22.20
N LEU A 987 -45.10 -15.98 -22.80
CA LEU A 987 -45.79 -14.86 -23.42
C LEU A 987 -46.36 -13.94 -22.32
N PRO A 988 -46.33 -12.61 -22.51
CA PRO A 988 -46.97 -11.69 -21.58
C PRO A 988 -48.44 -12.06 -21.40
N SER A 989 -48.95 -11.97 -20.18
CA SER A 989 -50.39 -12.08 -19.92
C SER A 989 -51.09 -10.92 -20.62
N ALA A 990 -52.12 -11.22 -21.41
CA ALA A 990 -52.94 -10.26 -22.14
C ALA A 990 -53.59 -9.22 -21.22
#